data_AF-A0A846BD33-F1
#
_entry.id   AF-A0A846BD33-F1
#
_cell.length_a   1.000
_cell.length_b   1.000
_cell.length_c   1.000
_cell.angle_alpha   90.00
_cell.angle_beta   90.00
_cell.angle_gamma   90.00
#
_symmetry.space_group_name_H-M   'P 1'
#
loop_
_entity.id
_entity.type
_entity.pdbx_description
1 polymer ?
#
loop_
_entity_poly.entity_id
_entity_poly.type
_entity_poly.pdbx_seq_one_letter_code
_entity_poly.pdbx_strand_id
1 'polypeptide(L)'
;MTNTQSTTGQITFIQNHLPPLEVGEYQLTLRQKISAAGGDLPTIVHKFSVYTERFTLKSGEVIKVFPPANSQGQNTNVLPHVVLSRKTLPWERTPLTDGSFGSDTDYPSWLALLVFDEDDFANDPNAWPINARNSTVSDLKASDNNIFSYFTSAHSISEVLETGETASQACQTIDIPIALFNKIAPASADLKWLAHSRNINRDGEDTDCSVIIANRLPKGELKGKRNIVHLVSLEGLGDYLPTAKGQGSSKLSTYSTIRLVSLKSWAFAAIQEVHSFESYLVDLNTNQPDSHNAFLHWPITDSAASNATAQQALAQGYVAMNHNTREGDQTVSWYRGPLIPYSPVYDITSTSFNPPLLPTRSPDRITNYNKSSGMFDVSYAAAWQLGRLMALANQQFSVALYNWKKDLVQQATRNAPDIRTYRGYLQDVLNSYASGSSTLSDKLNEIRHLFGNQYPQMPSEITKWLAPFWLLQGIPFNYLVADANLLPPESLRFFHVDPSWLNSLIDGALSVGRPTISSWVLDLAFGSGSSGFFAQVRQATQALTGGAPDLTQTSGILLNSGVVQDHWPGFLIDGYAQNADDLSSCSKLTQLYLERLSPTLLMCLFAGEVNGLNIHEPPQGLHFGLDISNECDSGISPNQFKKELKFISGQYQQPDGSNAQIGDHMYATPTATCEETEVAVAITNIPFRNTQSQVLMLDSLASNLHLALKGQGNFNVTGFNHAGMTSGAPFTSAEFALEMVESVQSVAFRLK
;
A
#
# COMPACT_ATOMS: atom_id res chain seq x y z
N MET A 1 -15.37 15.28 -15.40
CA MET A 1 -14.33 15.95 -14.59
C MET A 1 -13.07 15.12 -14.75
N THR A 2 -11.99 15.80 -15.09
CA THR A 2 -10.67 15.26 -15.42
C THR A 2 -10.15 14.39 -14.28
N ASN A 3 -9.95 13.13 -14.60
CA ASN A 3 -9.36 12.11 -13.75
C ASN A 3 -7.87 12.47 -13.57
N THR A 4 -7.54 13.21 -12.52
CA THR A 4 -6.15 13.33 -12.07
C THR A 4 -5.80 12.01 -11.42
N GLN A 5 -5.39 11.04 -12.24
CA GLN A 5 -4.40 10.07 -11.80
C GLN A 5 -3.28 10.88 -11.15
N SER A 6 -2.93 10.56 -9.91
CA SER A 6 -1.65 10.98 -9.34
C SER A 6 -0.60 10.62 -10.39
N THR A 7 0.03 11.63 -10.97
CA THR A 7 1.02 11.51 -12.04
C THR A 7 2.07 10.49 -11.61
N THR A 8 2.03 9.30 -12.20
CA THR A 8 3.07 8.29 -12.07
C THR A 8 4.30 8.89 -12.75
N GLY A 9 5.20 9.48 -11.96
CA GLY A 9 6.45 10.01 -12.48
C GLY A 9 7.23 8.90 -13.19
N GLN A 10 7.79 9.19 -14.36
CA GLN A 10 8.66 8.25 -15.05
C GLN A 10 10.00 8.19 -14.30
N ILE A 11 10.47 6.98 -14.00
CA ILE A 11 11.75 6.76 -13.34
C ILE A 11 12.65 5.98 -14.31
N THR A 12 13.80 6.57 -14.65
CA THR A 12 14.82 5.95 -15.51
C THR A 12 16.04 5.59 -14.68
N PHE A 13 16.48 4.35 -14.78
CA PHE A 13 17.74 3.86 -14.20
C PHE A 13 18.87 4.06 -15.21
N ILE A 14 19.98 4.62 -14.76
CA ILE A 14 21.15 4.97 -15.57
C ILE A 14 22.38 4.33 -14.93
N GLN A 15 23.22 3.70 -15.73
CA GLN A 15 24.37 2.91 -15.28
C GLN A 15 25.34 3.71 -14.40
N ASN A 16 25.78 4.87 -14.91
CA ASN A 16 26.63 5.80 -14.19
C ASN A 16 26.49 7.24 -14.73
N HIS A 17 26.84 8.23 -13.91
CA HIS A 17 27.18 9.58 -14.39
C HIS A 17 28.61 9.89 -14.01
N LEU A 18 29.49 9.87 -15.01
CA LEU A 18 30.87 10.29 -14.82
C LEU A 18 30.95 11.83 -14.80
N PRO A 19 31.78 12.42 -13.92
CA PRO A 19 32.02 13.84 -13.95
C PRO A 19 32.72 14.22 -15.28
N PRO A 20 32.37 15.36 -15.90
CA PRO A 20 33.00 15.78 -17.16
C PRO A 20 34.48 16.17 -17.01
N LEU A 21 34.92 16.42 -15.78
CA LEU A 21 36.29 16.71 -15.41
C LEU A 21 36.60 16.01 -14.10
N GLU A 22 37.67 15.22 -14.07
CA GLU A 22 38.09 14.47 -12.90
C GLU A 22 38.61 15.39 -11.77
N VAL A 23 38.72 14.84 -10.56
CA VAL A 23 39.35 15.53 -9.44
C VAL A 23 40.84 15.64 -9.72
N GLY A 24 41.41 16.82 -9.53
CA GLY A 24 42.83 17.05 -9.77
C GLY A 24 43.21 18.50 -10.01
N GLU A 25 44.50 18.72 -10.25
CA GLU A 25 45.05 20.02 -10.59
C GLU A 25 45.25 20.14 -12.10
N TYR A 26 44.66 21.18 -12.68
CA TYR A 26 44.66 21.44 -14.10
C TYR A 26 45.43 22.71 -14.44
N GLN A 27 46.01 22.70 -15.62
CA GLN A 27 46.72 23.85 -16.18
C GLN A 27 46.16 24.19 -17.56
N LEU A 28 45.43 25.31 -17.65
CA LEU A 28 45.01 25.89 -18.91
C LEU A 28 46.16 26.69 -19.52
N THR A 29 46.54 26.35 -20.75
CA THR A 29 47.62 27.03 -21.48
C THR A 29 47.04 27.72 -22.71
N LEU A 30 46.98 29.05 -22.69
CA LEU A 30 46.51 29.86 -23.82
C LEU A 30 47.69 30.31 -24.67
N ARG A 31 47.66 29.98 -25.96
CA ARG A 31 48.62 30.44 -26.97
C ARG A 31 47.88 31.26 -28.02
N GLN A 32 48.35 32.48 -28.28
CA GLN A 32 47.77 33.35 -29.30
C GLN A 32 48.80 33.66 -30.38
N LYS A 33 48.41 33.46 -31.64
CA LYS A 33 49.25 33.72 -32.81
C LYS A 33 48.65 34.88 -33.61
N ILE A 34 49.45 35.90 -33.90
CA ILE A 34 49.01 37.06 -34.71
C ILE A 34 49.58 36.93 -36.13
N SER A 35 48.68 36.75 -37.10
CA SER A 35 49.04 36.51 -38.51
C SER A 35 49.71 37.71 -39.21
N ALA A 36 49.51 38.94 -38.70
CA ALA A 36 49.95 40.16 -39.38
C ALA A 36 51.38 40.63 -39.02
N ALA A 37 52.00 40.10 -37.97
CA ALA A 37 53.29 40.60 -37.46
C ALA A 37 54.38 39.52 -37.27
N GLY A 38 54.12 38.26 -37.65
CA GLY A 38 55.13 37.20 -37.63
C GLY A 38 55.66 36.81 -36.24
N GLY A 39 54.93 37.11 -35.16
CA GLY A 39 55.32 36.79 -33.78
C GLY A 39 54.20 36.15 -32.97
N ASP A 40 54.56 35.15 -32.16
CA ASP A 40 53.66 34.56 -31.16
C ASP A 40 53.59 35.45 -29.92
N LEU A 41 52.40 35.60 -29.32
CA LEU A 41 52.23 36.32 -28.05
C LEU A 41 52.68 35.44 -26.85
N PRO A 42 52.99 36.06 -25.69
CA PRO A 42 53.33 35.32 -24.48
C PRO A 42 52.25 34.31 -24.12
N THR A 43 52.67 33.09 -23.83
CA THR A 43 51.77 32.02 -23.37
C THR A 43 51.25 32.37 -21.98
N ILE A 44 49.92 32.40 -21.83
CA ILE A 44 49.27 32.60 -20.53
C ILE A 44 48.96 31.23 -19.94
N VAL A 45 49.38 31.02 -18.70
CA VAL A 45 49.13 29.80 -17.95
C VAL A 45 48.21 30.12 -16.78
N HIS A 46 47.09 29.41 -16.68
CA HIS A 46 46.17 29.50 -15.56
C HIS A 46 46.03 28.12 -14.91
N LYS A 47 46.30 28.04 -13.60
CA LYS A 47 46.15 26.80 -12.82
C LYS A 47 44.85 26.87 -12.03
N PHE A 48 44.09 25.79 -12.03
CA PHE A 48 42.89 25.63 -11.22
C PHE A 48 42.78 24.18 -10.75
N SER A 49 42.09 23.96 -9.63
CA SER A 49 41.91 22.62 -9.06
C SER A 49 40.42 22.29 -9.00
N VAL A 50 40.09 21.05 -9.33
CA VAL A 50 38.76 20.47 -9.15
C VAL A 50 38.83 19.58 -7.93
N TYR A 51 37.97 19.83 -6.93
CA TYR A 51 37.93 19.05 -5.70
C TYR A 51 36.50 18.59 -5.40
N THR A 52 36.37 17.50 -4.65
CA THR A 52 35.09 16.93 -4.23
C THR A 52 35.09 16.51 -2.75
N GLU A 53 33.94 16.12 -2.22
CA GLU A 53 33.83 15.58 -0.87
C GLU A 53 34.65 14.29 -0.73
N ARG A 54 35.64 14.31 0.18
CA ARG A 54 36.50 13.14 0.45
C ARG A 54 36.29 12.55 1.85
N PHE A 55 36.21 13.41 2.86
CA PHE A 55 36.16 13.00 4.28
C PHE A 55 34.83 13.29 4.99
N THR A 56 34.01 14.17 4.42
CA THR A 56 32.72 14.61 4.98
C THR A 56 31.76 15.00 3.86
N LEU A 57 30.48 14.63 3.99
CA LEU A 57 29.43 15.08 3.06
C LEU A 57 28.87 16.45 3.44
N LYS A 58 28.45 17.22 2.43
CA LYS A 58 27.73 18.47 2.65
C LYS A 58 26.34 18.22 3.24
N SER A 59 25.82 19.19 3.98
CA SER A 59 24.43 19.16 4.44
C SER A 59 23.48 19.17 3.26
N GLY A 60 22.49 18.27 3.24
CA GLY A 60 21.54 18.10 2.14
C GLY A 60 21.98 17.13 1.05
N GLU A 61 23.22 16.62 1.10
CA GLU A 61 23.72 15.66 0.09
C GLU A 61 22.95 14.32 0.15
N VAL A 62 22.57 13.89 1.35
CA VAL A 62 21.74 12.69 1.55
C VAL A 62 20.27 13.08 1.47
N ILE A 63 19.58 12.66 0.41
CA ILE A 63 18.15 12.86 0.22
C ILE A 63 17.35 11.89 1.10
N LYS A 64 17.70 10.60 1.05
CA LYS A 64 16.95 9.54 1.74
C LYS A 64 17.87 8.37 2.09
N VAL A 65 17.58 7.71 3.21
CA VAL A 65 18.13 6.39 3.57
C VAL A 65 16.99 5.39 3.73
N PHE A 66 17.27 4.12 3.43
CA PHE A 66 16.36 3.03 3.66
C PHE A 66 17.11 1.77 4.16
N PRO A 67 16.55 1.00 5.11
CA PRO A 67 15.39 1.33 5.94
C PRO A 67 15.56 2.66 6.69
N PRO A 68 14.46 3.39 6.98
CA PRO A 68 14.56 4.74 7.55
C PRO A 68 15.29 4.75 8.90
N ALA A 69 15.98 5.85 9.20
CA ALA A 69 16.70 5.98 10.47
C ALA A 69 15.73 5.89 11.66
N ASN A 70 16.10 5.07 12.65
CA ASN A 70 15.34 4.76 13.85
C ASN A 70 13.96 4.14 13.59
N SER A 71 13.75 3.50 12.43
CA SER A 71 12.53 2.74 12.16
C SER A 71 12.59 1.34 12.76
N GLN A 72 11.42 0.73 12.89
CA GLN A 72 11.24 -0.69 13.14
C GLN A 72 10.31 -1.25 12.07
N GLY A 73 10.66 -2.39 11.46
CA GLY A 73 9.81 -3.03 10.46
C GLY A 73 10.42 -4.30 9.86
N GLN A 74 9.62 -4.96 9.04
CA GLN A 74 9.99 -6.09 8.20
C GLN A 74 10.90 -5.59 7.08
N ASN A 75 12.21 -5.78 7.23
CA ASN A 75 13.20 -5.33 6.25
C ASN A 75 14.26 -6.41 6.03
N THR A 76 13.98 -7.66 6.42
CA THR A 76 14.97 -8.75 6.41
C THR A 76 15.34 -9.20 5.00
N ASN A 77 14.50 -8.86 4.03
CA ASN A 77 14.63 -9.14 2.62
C ASN A 77 15.10 -7.92 1.80
N VAL A 78 15.17 -6.74 2.42
CA VAL A 78 15.58 -5.48 1.78
C VAL A 78 17.06 -5.18 1.98
N LEU A 79 17.77 -4.88 0.89
CA LEU A 79 19.11 -4.30 0.91
C LEU A 79 19.06 -2.82 1.33
N PRO A 80 19.78 -2.45 2.42
CA PRO A 80 19.89 -1.06 2.81
C PRO A 80 20.50 -0.21 1.69
N HIS A 81 19.96 0.99 1.48
CA HIS A 81 20.39 1.88 0.42
C HIS A 81 20.28 3.36 0.82
N VAL A 82 21.07 4.20 0.15
CA VAL A 82 21.08 5.65 0.31
C VAL A 82 20.90 6.34 -1.04
N VAL A 83 20.12 7.42 -1.06
CA VAL A 83 19.90 8.29 -2.22
C VAL A 83 20.63 9.60 -1.98
N LEU A 84 21.48 9.98 -2.91
CA LEU A 84 22.34 11.17 -2.87
C LEU A 84 21.90 12.17 -3.94
N SER A 85 21.94 13.46 -3.60
CA SER A 85 21.55 14.54 -4.50
C SER A 85 22.49 14.72 -5.67
N ARG A 86 23.78 14.45 -5.47
CA ARG A 86 24.82 14.58 -6.48
C ARG A 86 24.92 13.29 -7.27
N LYS A 87 24.46 13.35 -8.53
CA LYS A 87 24.44 12.20 -9.44
C LYS A 87 25.82 11.63 -9.77
N THR A 88 26.90 12.41 -9.69
CA THR A 88 28.27 11.98 -10.04
C THR A 88 29.07 11.43 -8.85
N LEU A 89 28.63 11.69 -7.61
CA LEU A 89 29.44 11.48 -6.41
C LEU A 89 30.06 10.07 -6.26
N PRO A 90 29.35 8.95 -6.55
CA PRO A 90 29.92 7.60 -6.46
C PRO A 90 31.09 7.33 -7.42
N TRP A 91 31.27 8.16 -8.46
CA TRP A 91 32.27 7.98 -9.52
C TRP A 91 33.29 9.12 -9.61
N GLU A 92 33.28 10.06 -8.67
CA GLU A 92 34.24 11.18 -8.66
C GLU A 92 35.61 10.80 -8.09
N ARG A 93 35.71 9.67 -7.41
CA ARG A 93 36.95 9.09 -6.91
C ARG A 93 36.96 7.59 -7.24
N THR A 94 38.12 6.96 -7.15
CA THR A 94 38.29 5.55 -7.53
C THR A 94 38.69 4.68 -6.33
N PRO A 95 38.12 3.48 -6.20
CA PRO A 95 38.64 2.49 -5.27
C PRO A 95 39.95 1.84 -5.76
N LEU A 96 40.28 1.94 -7.04
CA LEU A 96 41.43 1.27 -7.65
C LEU A 96 42.72 2.08 -7.44
N THR A 97 43.83 1.40 -7.17
CA THR A 97 45.14 2.02 -6.89
C THR A 97 45.87 2.46 -8.16
N ASP A 98 45.57 1.84 -9.30
CA ASP A 98 46.16 2.16 -10.61
C ASP A 98 45.32 3.14 -11.45
N GLY A 99 44.12 3.50 -10.97
CA GLY A 99 43.17 4.36 -11.67
C GLY A 99 42.69 3.81 -13.01
N SER A 100 43.03 2.56 -13.35
CA SER A 100 42.72 1.97 -14.65
C SER A 100 41.38 1.26 -14.58
N PHE A 101 40.40 1.81 -15.28
CA PHE A 101 39.13 1.16 -15.50
C PHE A 101 39.33 0.12 -16.61
N GLY A 102 38.80 -1.10 -16.41
CA GLY A 102 38.82 -2.13 -17.46
C GLY A 102 38.12 -1.64 -18.73
N SER A 103 38.19 -2.41 -19.81
CA SER A 103 37.44 -2.10 -21.06
C SER A 103 35.91 -2.21 -20.91
N ASP A 104 35.42 -2.48 -19.70
CA ASP A 104 34.01 -2.60 -19.35
C ASP A 104 33.42 -1.20 -19.14
N THR A 105 32.18 -0.97 -19.57
CA THR A 105 31.54 0.36 -19.48
C THR A 105 31.08 0.71 -18.05
N ASP A 106 31.17 -0.25 -17.13
CA ASP A 106 30.80 -0.14 -15.72
C ASP A 106 31.95 0.36 -14.83
N TYR A 107 31.73 1.46 -14.13
CA TYR A 107 32.71 2.08 -13.24
C TYR A 107 32.43 1.73 -11.76
N PRO A 108 33.42 1.22 -11.01
CA PRO A 108 33.24 0.84 -9.62
C PRO A 108 33.05 2.08 -8.73
N SER A 109 32.08 2.02 -7.82
CA SER A 109 31.86 3.07 -6.84
C SER A 109 32.99 3.08 -5.79
N TRP A 110 33.53 4.26 -5.47
CA TRP A 110 34.42 4.42 -4.31
C TRP A 110 33.64 4.47 -2.99
N LEU A 111 32.32 4.43 -3.03
CA LEU A 111 31.42 4.43 -1.88
C LEU A 111 30.74 3.08 -1.72
N ALA A 112 30.61 2.61 -0.48
CA ALA A 112 29.87 1.39 -0.16
C ALA A 112 29.11 1.52 1.15
N LEU A 113 28.04 0.71 1.29
CA LEU A 113 27.30 0.57 2.54
C LEU A 113 27.75 -0.71 3.27
N LEU A 114 28.23 -0.55 4.49
CA LEU A 114 28.50 -1.67 5.40
C LEU A 114 27.37 -1.77 6.41
N VAL A 115 26.75 -2.96 6.47
CA VAL A 115 25.65 -3.28 7.39
C VAL A 115 26.20 -4.15 8.51
N PHE A 116 25.92 -3.76 9.76
CA PHE A 116 26.35 -4.44 10.98
C PHE A 116 25.15 -4.82 11.83
N ASP A 117 25.21 -6.00 12.45
CA ASP A 117 24.24 -6.47 13.43
C ASP A 117 24.94 -6.92 14.72
N GLU A 118 24.16 -7.15 15.78
CA GLU A 118 24.69 -7.53 17.10
C GLU A 118 25.52 -8.82 17.09
N ASP A 119 25.23 -9.78 16.19
CA ASP A 119 25.97 -11.05 16.12
C ASP A 119 27.40 -10.87 15.61
N ASP A 120 27.66 -9.79 14.87
CA ASP A 120 29.00 -9.49 14.36
C ASP A 120 30.00 -9.21 15.49
N PHE A 121 29.49 -8.82 16.66
CA PHE A 121 30.25 -8.47 17.85
C PHE A 121 30.03 -9.44 19.00
N ALA A 122 29.49 -10.64 18.74
CA ALA A 122 29.23 -11.65 19.78
C ALA A 122 30.47 -12.00 20.62
N ASN A 123 31.67 -11.93 20.04
CA ASN A 123 32.94 -12.19 20.73
C ASN A 123 33.50 -10.97 21.49
N ASP A 124 33.00 -9.76 21.22
CA ASP A 124 33.35 -8.53 21.93
C ASP A 124 32.13 -7.60 22.04
N PRO A 125 31.20 -7.88 22.98
CA PRO A 125 29.96 -7.11 23.11
C PRO A 125 30.17 -5.63 23.44
N ASN A 126 31.33 -5.26 23.99
CA ASN A 126 31.65 -3.85 24.31
C ASN A 126 31.97 -3.02 23.06
N ALA A 127 32.26 -3.67 21.92
CA ALA A 127 32.43 -3.02 20.63
C ALA A 127 31.10 -2.70 19.94
N TRP A 128 29.97 -3.20 20.46
CA TRP A 128 28.62 -2.90 19.98
C TRP A 128 27.93 -1.84 20.86
N PRO A 129 27.20 -0.86 20.29
CA PRO A 129 27.06 -0.56 18.86
C PRO A 129 28.31 0.08 18.24
N ILE A 130 28.61 -0.28 16.99
CA ILE A 130 29.71 0.31 16.22
C ILE A 130 29.36 1.73 15.73
N ASN A 131 29.41 2.71 16.63
CA ASN A 131 29.13 4.10 16.27
C ASN A 131 30.33 4.77 15.60
N ALA A 132 30.06 5.70 14.68
CA ALA A 132 31.10 6.54 14.08
C ALA A 132 31.74 7.44 15.15
N ARG A 133 33.08 7.49 15.17
CA ARG A 133 33.88 8.28 16.11
C ARG A 133 34.34 9.57 15.44
N ASN A 134 34.27 10.69 16.15
CA ASN A 134 34.85 11.94 15.65
C ASN A 134 36.37 11.80 15.60
N SER A 135 36.97 12.17 14.47
CA SER A 135 38.40 12.13 14.21
C SER A 135 38.81 13.31 13.33
N THR A 136 40.08 13.34 12.95
CA THR A 136 40.66 14.31 12.02
C THR A 136 41.34 13.60 10.86
N VAL A 137 41.58 14.31 9.76
CA VAL A 137 42.30 13.75 8.60
C VAL A 137 43.70 13.27 8.99
N SER A 138 44.37 13.89 9.97
CA SER A 138 45.64 13.37 10.49
C SER A 138 45.54 11.95 11.06
N ASP A 139 44.39 11.57 11.65
CA ASP A 139 44.20 10.26 12.27
C ASP A 139 43.98 9.14 11.25
N LEU A 140 43.82 9.49 9.96
CA LEU A 140 43.75 8.54 8.83
C LEU A 140 45.13 8.03 8.41
N LYS A 141 46.20 8.66 8.90
CA LYS A 141 47.51 8.02 8.98
C LYS A 141 47.64 7.40 10.38
N ALA A 142 47.26 6.13 10.50
CA ALA A 142 47.27 5.43 11.78
C ALA A 142 48.64 5.50 12.45
N SER A 143 48.68 5.92 13.72
CA SER A 143 49.90 5.93 14.54
C SER A 143 50.23 4.56 15.12
N ASP A 144 49.23 3.67 15.20
CA ASP A 144 49.36 2.29 15.66
C ASP A 144 49.65 1.37 14.47
N ASN A 145 50.78 0.65 14.54
CA ASN A 145 51.20 -0.29 13.50
C ASN A 145 50.24 -1.48 13.32
N ASN A 146 49.30 -1.69 14.25
CA ASN A 146 48.31 -2.74 14.19
C ASN A 146 47.00 -2.32 13.50
N ILE A 147 46.84 -1.02 13.18
CA ILE A 147 45.67 -0.45 12.49
C ILE A 147 46.06 -0.06 11.07
N PHE A 148 45.33 -0.60 10.09
CA PHE A 148 45.43 -0.16 8.69
C PHE A 148 44.43 0.97 8.39
N SER A 149 44.87 2.01 7.69
CA SER A 149 44.01 3.08 7.16
C SER A 149 44.56 3.69 5.85
N TYR A 150 43.84 4.62 5.22
CA TYR A 150 44.10 5.12 3.84
C TYR A 150 45.53 5.58 3.59
N PHE A 151 46.16 6.26 4.55
CA PHE A 151 47.46 6.92 4.35
C PHE A 151 48.61 6.23 5.10
N THR A 152 48.44 4.94 5.41
CA THR A 152 49.45 4.16 6.16
C THR A 152 50.80 4.15 5.45
N SER A 153 50.81 4.05 4.12
CA SER A 153 52.03 4.00 3.29
C SER A 153 52.67 5.36 3.00
N ALA A 154 51.99 6.48 3.24
CA ALA A 154 52.52 7.82 2.98
C ALA A 154 53.62 8.19 3.99
N HIS A 155 54.65 8.96 3.59
CA HIS A 155 55.69 9.39 4.55
C HIS A 155 55.15 10.49 5.47
N SER A 156 54.41 11.44 4.90
CA SER A 156 53.74 12.52 5.62
C SER A 156 52.30 12.68 5.15
N ILE A 157 51.39 13.08 6.05
CA ILE A 157 50.01 13.41 5.67
C ILE A 157 49.96 14.57 4.66
N SER A 158 50.92 15.49 4.72
CA SER A 158 50.99 16.63 3.79
C SER A 158 51.21 16.23 2.33
N GLU A 159 51.67 15.02 2.06
CA GLU A 159 51.92 14.51 0.70
C GLU A 159 50.65 14.01 0.01
N VAL A 160 49.59 13.73 0.80
CA VAL A 160 48.34 13.11 0.32
C VAL A 160 47.13 14.03 0.43
N LEU A 161 47.30 15.21 1.02
CA LEU A 161 46.26 16.24 1.09
C LEU A 161 46.11 16.94 -0.26
N GLU A 162 44.87 17.03 -0.73
CA GLU A 162 44.53 17.77 -1.94
C GLU A 162 44.35 19.27 -1.65
N THR A 163 44.36 20.08 -2.72
CA THR A 163 44.15 21.53 -2.60
C THR A 163 42.82 21.83 -1.88
N GLY A 164 42.91 22.52 -0.75
CA GLY A 164 41.76 22.87 0.10
C GLY A 164 41.58 21.97 1.33
N GLU A 165 42.32 20.86 1.43
CA GLU A 165 42.27 19.94 2.57
C GLU A 165 43.28 20.35 3.65
N THR A 166 42.94 20.06 4.91
CA THR A 166 43.85 20.31 6.05
C THR A 166 43.91 19.08 6.94
N ALA A 167 45.06 18.82 7.56
CA ALA A 167 45.22 17.70 8.49
C ALA A 167 44.25 17.77 9.69
N SER A 168 43.90 18.99 10.11
CA SER A 168 42.96 19.27 11.20
C SER A 168 41.48 19.19 10.80
N GLN A 169 41.17 18.96 9.53
CA GLN A 169 39.78 18.83 9.07
C GLN A 169 39.11 17.68 9.83
N ALA A 170 37.91 17.95 10.37
CA ALA A 170 37.14 16.94 11.08
C ALA A 170 36.60 15.90 10.09
N CYS A 171 36.63 14.64 10.50
CA CYS A 171 36.00 13.53 9.81
C CYS A 171 35.41 12.55 10.84
N GLN A 172 34.69 11.53 10.36
CA GLN A 172 34.25 10.45 11.22
C GLN A 172 34.83 9.12 10.75
N THR A 173 35.20 8.27 11.70
CA THR A 173 35.83 6.98 11.41
C THR A 173 35.17 5.84 12.16
N ILE A 174 35.27 4.64 11.60
CA ILE A 174 34.93 3.39 12.24
C ILE A 174 36.14 2.45 12.20
N ASP A 175 36.36 1.75 13.31
CA ASP A 175 37.43 0.76 13.45
C ASP A 175 36.80 -0.63 13.42
N ILE A 176 37.12 -1.43 12.40
CA ILE A 176 36.51 -2.74 12.16
C ILE A 176 37.58 -3.82 12.27
N PRO A 177 37.36 -4.92 13.03
CA PRO A 177 38.26 -6.07 13.00
C PRO A 177 38.40 -6.62 11.57
N ILE A 178 39.62 -6.90 11.12
CA ILE A 178 39.87 -7.32 9.73
C ILE A 178 39.15 -8.63 9.37
N ALA A 179 39.01 -9.54 10.34
CA ALA A 179 38.21 -10.75 10.17
C ALA A 179 36.74 -10.44 9.85
N LEU A 180 36.15 -9.45 10.52
CA LEU A 180 34.79 -8.99 10.25
C LEU A 180 34.71 -8.24 8.92
N PHE A 181 35.65 -7.33 8.65
CA PHE A 181 35.72 -6.59 7.38
C PHE A 181 35.76 -7.54 6.17
N ASN A 182 36.62 -8.56 6.18
CA ASN A 182 36.69 -9.55 5.11
C ASN A 182 35.38 -10.35 4.95
N LYS A 183 34.62 -10.53 6.04
CA LYS A 183 33.34 -11.25 6.04
C LYS A 183 32.23 -10.41 5.41
N ILE A 184 32.19 -9.09 5.63
CA ILE A 184 31.03 -8.24 5.30
C ILE A 184 31.27 -7.29 4.12
N ALA A 185 32.51 -6.82 3.91
CA ALA A 185 32.81 -5.82 2.88
C ALA A 185 32.52 -6.35 1.47
N PRO A 186 32.11 -5.49 0.52
CA PRO A 186 31.91 -5.90 -0.87
C PRO A 186 33.21 -6.48 -1.45
N ALA A 187 33.09 -7.47 -2.33
CA ALA A 187 34.25 -7.92 -3.09
C ALA A 187 34.64 -6.86 -4.13
N SER A 188 35.89 -6.88 -4.59
CA SER A 188 36.33 -5.98 -5.66
C SER A 188 35.48 -6.07 -6.93
N ALA A 189 34.99 -7.27 -7.26
CA ALA A 189 34.08 -7.52 -8.38
C ALA A 189 32.65 -6.99 -8.15
N ASP A 190 32.23 -6.83 -6.89
CA ASP A 190 30.87 -6.38 -6.56
C ASP A 190 30.71 -4.86 -6.73
N LEU A 191 31.81 -4.09 -6.71
CA LEU A 191 31.79 -2.62 -6.62
C LEU A 191 31.03 -1.92 -7.73
N LYS A 192 30.99 -2.48 -8.93
CA LYS A 192 30.26 -1.92 -10.07
C LYS A 192 28.73 -2.05 -9.93
N TRP A 193 28.26 -3.00 -9.14
CA TRP A 193 26.83 -3.27 -8.92
C TRP A 193 26.24 -2.49 -7.75
N LEU A 194 27.08 -1.82 -6.95
CA LEU A 194 26.66 -1.12 -5.73
C LEU A 194 26.02 0.25 -5.99
N ALA A 195 26.21 0.84 -7.17
CA ALA A 195 25.74 2.19 -7.46
C ALA A 195 25.18 2.33 -8.87
N HIS A 196 24.16 3.16 -8.99
CA HIS A 196 23.54 3.57 -10.24
C HIS A 196 22.93 4.97 -10.08
N SER A 197 22.61 5.63 -11.18
CA SER A 197 21.89 6.90 -11.20
C SER A 197 20.40 6.69 -11.49
N ARG A 198 19.58 7.62 -11.01
CA ARG A 198 18.15 7.70 -11.28
C ARG A 198 17.80 9.09 -11.78
N ASN A 199 17.07 9.13 -12.89
CA ASN A 199 16.34 10.30 -13.33
C ASN A 199 14.85 10.12 -12.97
N ILE A 200 14.28 11.08 -12.27
CA ILE A 200 12.88 11.08 -11.85
C ILE A 200 12.20 12.24 -12.56
N ASN A 201 11.33 11.94 -13.52
CA ASN A 201 10.50 12.95 -14.17
C ASN A 201 9.15 13.02 -13.47
N ARG A 202 8.89 14.13 -12.78
CA ARG A 202 7.61 14.40 -12.13
C ARG A 202 7.05 15.71 -12.66
N ASP A 203 5.87 15.65 -13.28
CA ASP A 203 5.14 16.83 -13.77
C ASP A 203 5.97 17.73 -14.73
N GLY A 204 6.94 17.15 -15.45
CA GLY A 204 7.82 17.87 -16.38
C GLY A 204 9.11 18.42 -15.77
N GLU A 205 9.38 18.20 -14.48
CA GLU A 205 10.66 18.48 -13.83
C GLU A 205 11.50 17.20 -13.71
N ASP A 206 12.69 17.20 -14.30
CA ASP A 206 13.67 16.12 -14.20
C ASP A 206 14.56 16.34 -12.98
N THR A 207 14.56 15.37 -12.06
CA THR A 207 15.47 15.32 -10.92
C THR A 207 16.41 14.13 -11.02
N ASP A 208 17.71 14.41 -11.18
CA ASP A 208 18.76 13.38 -11.15
C ASP A 208 19.26 13.15 -9.72
N CYS A 209 19.45 11.89 -9.35
CA CYS A 209 20.09 11.49 -8.10
C CYS A 209 20.95 10.24 -8.30
N SER A 210 21.91 9.98 -7.41
CA SER A 210 22.63 8.71 -7.36
C SER A 210 22.16 7.84 -6.20
N VAL A 211 22.23 6.53 -6.36
CA VAL A 211 21.79 5.56 -5.36
C VAL A 211 22.92 4.58 -5.09
N ILE A 212 23.15 4.28 -3.82
CA ILE A 212 24.11 3.25 -3.39
C ILE A 212 23.35 2.20 -2.61
N ILE A 213 23.51 0.94 -2.98
CA ILE A 213 22.90 -0.23 -2.34
C ILE A 213 23.98 -1.04 -1.58
N ALA A 214 23.57 -1.71 -0.50
CA ALA A 214 24.44 -2.62 0.24
C ALA A 214 24.57 -3.98 -0.47
N ASN A 215 25.60 -4.75 -0.10
CA ASN A 215 25.78 -6.15 -0.52
C ASN A 215 25.32 -7.16 0.55
N ARG A 216 24.73 -6.70 1.65
CA ARG A 216 24.37 -7.50 2.81
C ARG A 216 22.93 -7.21 3.23
N LEU A 217 22.12 -8.25 3.41
CA LEU A 217 20.79 -8.15 3.98
C LEU A 217 20.88 -8.01 5.52
N PRO A 218 19.96 -7.25 6.15
CA PRO A 218 19.94 -7.11 7.59
C PRO A 218 19.32 -8.36 8.24
N LYS A 219 19.83 -8.72 9.41
CA LYS A 219 19.23 -9.79 10.22
C LYS A 219 18.11 -9.25 11.07
N GLY A 220 17.02 -10.02 11.15
CA GLY A 220 15.90 -9.74 12.05
C GLY A 220 15.65 -10.87 13.04
N GLU A 221 14.96 -10.53 14.13
CA GLU A 221 14.41 -11.46 15.12
C GLU A 221 12.97 -11.07 15.42
N LEU A 222 12.18 -11.95 16.04
CA LEU A 222 10.76 -11.70 16.39
C LEU A 222 10.56 -10.41 17.19
N LYS A 223 11.50 -10.06 18.08
CA LYS A 223 11.43 -8.82 18.90
C LYS A 223 12.04 -7.59 18.22
N GLY A 224 12.53 -7.74 16.99
CA GLY A 224 13.33 -6.74 16.30
C GLY A 224 14.81 -6.82 16.69
N LYS A 225 15.69 -6.90 15.70
CA LYS A 225 17.15 -6.89 15.87
C LYS A 225 17.74 -5.59 15.33
N ARG A 226 18.62 -4.97 16.10
CA ARG A 226 19.21 -3.68 15.73
C ARG A 226 20.29 -3.87 14.66
N ASN A 227 20.17 -3.12 13.57
CA ASN A 227 21.13 -3.05 12.47
C ASN A 227 21.67 -1.62 12.35
N ILE A 228 22.96 -1.47 12.07
CA ILE A 228 23.63 -0.17 11.86
C ILE A 228 24.29 -0.17 10.49
N VAL A 229 24.04 0.88 9.71
CA VAL A 229 24.59 1.03 8.36
C VAL A 229 25.56 2.20 8.33
N HIS A 230 26.71 2.00 7.71
CA HIS A 230 27.70 3.04 7.45
C HIS A 230 27.95 3.18 5.95
N LEU A 231 27.79 4.40 5.44
CA LEU A 231 28.35 4.80 4.16
C LEU A 231 29.84 5.07 4.36
N VAL A 232 30.69 4.25 3.74
CA VAL A 232 32.15 4.30 3.89
C VAL A 232 32.84 4.67 2.58
N SER A 233 34.01 5.32 2.71
CA SER A 233 34.93 5.53 1.60
C SER A 233 35.78 4.27 1.37
N LEU A 234 35.88 3.85 0.12
CA LEU A 234 36.77 2.80 -0.37
C LEU A 234 37.87 3.37 -1.29
N GLU A 235 38.10 4.68 -1.26
CA GLU A 235 39.13 5.35 -2.08
C GLU A 235 40.51 4.67 -1.91
N GLY A 236 41.06 4.17 -3.02
CA GLY A 236 42.35 3.45 -3.03
C GLY A 236 42.38 2.13 -2.25
N LEU A 237 41.23 1.60 -1.79
CA LEU A 237 41.14 0.39 -0.98
C LEU A 237 40.88 -0.89 -1.80
N GLY A 238 40.78 -0.81 -3.13
CA GLY A 238 40.41 -1.92 -4.01
C GLY A 238 41.29 -3.17 -3.83
N ASP A 239 42.60 -3.00 -3.66
CA ASP A 239 43.56 -4.08 -3.41
C ASP A 239 43.45 -4.73 -2.02
N TYR A 240 42.73 -4.09 -1.11
CA TYR A 240 42.54 -4.52 0.28
C TYR A 240 41.17 -5.17 0.49
N LEU A 241 40.27 -5.08 -0.49
CA LEU A 241 38.96 -5.73 -0.46
C LEU A 241 39.07 -7.26 -0.57
N PRO A 242 38.08 -8.00 -0.04
CA PRO A 242 38.01 -9.44 -0.23
C PRO A 242 37.81 -9.81 -1.70
N THR A 243 38.24 -11.02 -2.07
CA THR A 243 37.91 -11.61 -3.38
C THR A 243 36.42 -11.97 -3.46
N ALA A 244 35.92 -12.31 -4.66
CA ALA A 244 34.54 -12.76 -4.84
C ALA A 244 34.14 -13.89 -3.86
N LYS A 245 35.09 -14.79 -3.53
CA LYS A 245 34.89 -15.90 -2.59
C LYS A 245 35.02 -15.51 -1.10
N GLY A 246 35.22 -14.23 -0.78
CA GLY A 246 35.33 -13.74 0.59
C GLY A 246 36.69 -13.97 1.24
N GLN A 247 37.70 -14.31 0.46
CA GLN A 247 39.07 -14.41 0.97
C GLN A 247 39.65 -13.01 1.11
N GLY A 248 40.10 -12.64 2.31
CA GLY A 248 40.71 -11.35 2.59
C GLY A 248 42.02 -11.12 1.84
N SER A 249 42.37 -9.85 1.63
CA SER A 249 43.62 -9.49 0.97
C SER A 249 44.84 -9.85 1.83
N SER A 250 45.87 -10.41 1.19
CA SER A 250 47.16 -10.67 1.86
C SER A 250 47.83 -9.39 2.36
N LYS A 251 47.50 -8.23 1.76
CA LYS A 251 48.01 -6.91 2.17
C LYS A 251 47.49 -6.47 3.55
N LEU A 252 46.40 -7.05 4.04
CA LEU A 252 45.83 -6.77 5.37
C LEU A 252 46.29 -7.76 6.46
N SER A 253 47.04 -8.80 6.10
CA SER A 253 47.36 -9.93 7.00
C SER A 253 48.20 -9.55 8.22
N THR A 254 48.91 -8.42 8.18
CA THR A 254 49.78 -7.92 9.27
C THR A 254 49.07 -7.03 10.28
N TYR A 255 47.81 -6.68 10.03
CA TYR A 255 47.02 -5.76 10.85
C TYR A 255 45.88 -6.53 11.55
N SER A 256 45.36 -6.01 12.67
CA SER A 256 44.17 -6.58 13.31
C SER A 256 42.89 -5.83 12.96
N THR A 257 43.02 -4.53 12.67
CA THR A 257 41.91 -3.60 12.55
C THR A 257 42.08 -2.73 11.31
N ILE A 258 40.99 -2.46 10.61
CA ILE A 258 40.92 -1.47 9.52
C ILE A 258 40.08 -0.28 9.97
N ARG A 259 40.62 0.92 9.75
CA ARG A 259 39.95 2.20 10.00
C ARG A 259 39.45 2.79 8.69
N LEU A 260 38.13 2.96 8.59
CA LEU A 260 37.46 3.55 7.44
C LEU A 260 36.82 4.89 7.80
N VAL A 261 36.77 5.81 6.84
CA VAL A 261 35.99 7.04 6.94
C VAL A 261 34.52 6.68 6.79
N SER A 262 33.70 7.08 7.76
CA SER A 262 32.25 6.97 7.70
C SER A 262 31.64 8.32 7.35
N LEU A 263 31.08 8.42 6.15
CA LEU A 263 30.49 9.64 5.62
C LEU A 263 29.06 9.88 6.13
N LYS A 264 28.34 8.80 6.41
CA LYS A 264 27.00 8.80 7.01
C LYS A 264 26.79 7.50 7.78
N SER A 265 26.06 7.57 8.88
CA SER A 265 25.57 6.38 9.58
C SER A 265 24.12 6.54 10.01
N TRP A 266 23.41 5.42 10.10
CA TRP A 266 22.06 5.33 10.67
C TRP A 266 21.80 3.93 11.21
N ALA A 267 20.79 3.80 12.07
CA ALA A 267 20.39 2.52 12.65
C ALA A 267 18.89 2.29 12.46
N PHE A 268 18.48 1.03 12.42
CA PHE A 268 17.07 0.60 12.38
C PHE A 268 16.91 -0.76 13.07
N ALA A 269 15.68 -1.18 13.36
CA ALA A 269 15.36 -2.49 13.90
C ALA A 269 14.63 -3.34 12.85
N ALA A 270 15.25 -4.45 12.44
CA ALA A 270 14.64 -5.41 11.52
C ALA A 270 13.87 -6.46 12.33
N ILE A 271 12.56 -6.57 12.08
CA ILE A 271 11.75 -7.67 12.61
C ILE A 271 11.85 -8.82 11.62
N GLN A 272 11.99 -10.04 12.13
CA GLN A 272 11.94 -11.24 11.31
C GLN A 272 10.56 -11.37 10.64
N GLU A 273 10.53 -11.46 9.32
CA GLU A 273 9.33 -11.85 8.58
C GLU A 273 9.06 -13.33 8.80
N VAL A 274 7.90 -13.64 9.38
CA VAL A 274 7.41 -15.03 9.54
C VAL A 274 6.47 -15.39 8.39
N HIS A 275 5.75 -14.39 7.86
CA HIS A 275 4.77 -14.48 6.77
C HIS A 275 4.85 -13.20 5.92
N SER A 276 4.70 -13.33 4.60
CA SER A 276 4.62 -12.17 3.69
C SER A 276 3.22 -11.56 3.71
N PHE A 277 3.09 -10.31 3.23
CA PHE A 277 1.77 -9.69 3.06
C PHE A 277 0.87 -10.54 2.13
N GLU A 278 1.44 -11.07 1.05
CA GLU A 278 0.76 -12.00 0.16
C GLU A 278 0.30 -13.27 0.88
N SER A 279 1.14 -13.89 1.71
CA SER A 279 0.78 -15.18 2.34
C SER A 279 -0.40 -15.03 3.29
N TYR A 280 -0.43 -13.97 4.11
CA TYR A 280 -1.59 -13.68 4.96
C TYR A 280 -2.90 -13.52 4.18
N LEU A 281 -2.83 -12.90 3.00
CA LEU A 281 -3.99 -12.65 2.16
C LEU A 281 -4.44 -13.91 1.39
N VAL A 282 -3.51 -14.72 0.92
CA VAL A 282 -3.78 -16.00 0.24
C VAL A 282 -4.41 -17.02 1.19
N ASP A 283 -4.03 -16.99 2.47
CA ASP A 283 -4.55 -17.92 3.48
C ASP A 283 -5.94 -17.54 4.03
N LEU A 284 -6.49 -16.40 3.63
CA LEU A 284 -7.84 -16.00 4.03
C LEU A 284 -8.88 -17.04 3.60
N ASN A 285 -9.82 -17.33 4.50
CA ASN A 285 -10.92 -18.31 4.33
C ASN A 285 -10.48 -19.79 4.20
N THR A 286 -9.18 -20.12 4.14
CA THR A 286 -8.69 -21.50 3.91
C THR A 286 -9.08 -22.48 5.02
N ASN A 287 -9.12 -22.01 6.27
CA ASN A 287 -9.46 -22.82 7.45
C ASN A 287 -10.98 -22.93 7.70
N GLN A 288 -11.82 -22.48 6.75
CA GLN A 288 -13.27 -22.51 6.89
C GLN A 288 -13.91 -23.71 6.17
N PRO A 289 -15.03 -24.24 6.68
CA PRO A 289 -15.71 -25.38 6.04
C PRO A 289 -16.22 -25.09 4.63
N ASP A 290 -16.49 -23.82 4.33
CA ASP A 290 -16.93 -23.31 3.02
C ASP A 290 -15.91 -22.29 2.50
N SER A 291 -14.68 -22.73 2.28
CA SER A 291 -13.56 -21.89 1.84
C SER A 291 -13.77 -21.27 0.45
N HIS A 292 -14.69 -21.81 -0.35
CA HIS A 292 -14.99 -21.32 -1.69
C HIS A 292 -15.98 -20.16 -1.70
N ASN A 293 -16.79 -20.02 -0.64
CA ASN A 293 -17.77 -18.96 -0.54
C ASN A 293 -17.23 -17.80 0.30
N ALA A 294 -16.95 -16.70 -0.38
CA ALA A 294 -16.43 -15.49 0.24
C ALA A 294 -17.54 -14.51 0.62
N PHE A 295 -18.84 -14.84 0.51
CA PHE A 295 -19.90 -13.93 0.94
C PHE A 295 -20.14 -13.97 2.46
N LEU A 296 -20.75 -12.93 3.02
CA LEU A 296 -21.11 -12.87 4.45
C LEU A 296 -22.32 -13.78 4.74
N HIS A 297 -22.07 -15.07 4.91
CA HIS A 297 -23.06 -16.07 5.31
C HIS A 297 -22.51 -16.97 6.41
N TRP A 298 -23.38 -17.80 6.97
CA TRP A 298 -22.95 -18.80 7.95
C TRP A 298 -22.22 -19.94 7.23
N PRO A 299 -21.02 -20.37 7.67
CA PRO A 299 -20.28 -21.46 7.03
C PRO A 299 -21.04 -22.79 7.19
N ILE A 300 -21.53 -23.36 6.08
CA ILE A 300 -22.31 -24.60 6.09
C ILE A 300 -21.41 -25.75 5.65
N THR A 301 -21.27 -26.79 6.48
CA THR A 301 -20.70 -28.08 6.06
C THR A 301 -21.74 -28.90 5.29
N ASP A 302 -21.36 -29.48 4.15
CA ASP A 302 -22.21 -30.35 3.32
C ASP A 302 -22.88 -31.52 4.06
N SER A 303 -22.44 -31.85 5.28
CA SER A 303 -22.92 -32.99 6.06
C SER A 303 -23.91 -32.67 7.20
N ALA A 304 -24.22 -31.40 7.50
CA ALA A 304 -24.80 -31.03 8.80
C ALA A 304 -26.28 -30.61 8.86
N ALA A 305 -27.03 -30.50 7.75
CA ALA A 305 -28.43 -30.06 7.81
C ALA A 305 -29.38 -31.07 7.16
N SER A 306 -30.14 -31.81 7.98
CA SER A 306 -31.31 -32.57 7.53
C SER A 306 -32.47 -31.68 7.05
N ASN A 307 -32.36 -30.35 7.22
CA ASN A 307 -33.41 -29.38 6.92
C ASN A 307 -32.93 -28.32 5.89
N ALA A 308 -33.33 -28.51 4.62
CA ALA A 308 -33.01 -27.62 3.51
C ALA A 308 -33.48 -26.17 3.72
N THR A 309 -34.58 -25.95 4.48
CA THR A 309 -35.10 -24.60 4.73
C THR A 309 -34.18 -23.80 5.64
N ALA A 310 -33.63 -24.44 6.68
CA ALA A 310 -32.65 -23.81 7.58
C ALA A 310 -31.33 -23.53 6.84
N GLN A 311 -30.88 -24.48 6.01
CA GLN A 311 -29.69 -24.30 5.19
C GLN A 311 -29.81 -23.10 4.25
N GLN A 312 -30.96 -22.96 3.57
CA GLN A 312 -31.22 -21.82 2.70
C GLN A 312 -31.25 -20.50 3.46
N ALA A 313 -31.83 -20.46 4.68
CA ALA A 313 -31.84 -19.25 5.50
C ALA A 313 -30.43 -18.84 5.92
N LEU A 314 -29.61 -19.78 6.38
CA LEU A 314 -28.22 -19.56 6.76
C LEU A 314 -27.36 -19.08 5.58
N ALA A 315 -27.56 -19.66 4.39
CA ALA A 315 -26.90 -19.23 3.15
C ALA A 315 -27.32 -17.81 2.72
N GLN A 316 -28.53 -17.37 3.09
CA GLN A 316 -29.01 -16.00 2.87
C GLN A 316 -28.59 -15.01 3.97
N GLY A 317 -27.71 -15.43 4.89
CA GLY A 317 -27.15 -14.60 5.97
C GLY A 317 -28.05 -14.46 7.20
N TYR A 318 -29.15 -15.22 7.30
CA TYR A 318 -29.98 -15.22 8.52
C TYR A 318 -29.29 -15.97 9.64
N VAL A 319 -29.50 -15.51 10.88
CA VAL A 319 -29.14 -16.21 12.11
C VAL A 319 -30.38 -16.37 12.99
N ALA A 320 -30.45 -17.48 13.71
CA ALA A 320 -31.54 -17.76 14.64
C ALA A 320 -31.25 -17.08 15.98
N MET A 321 -32.16 -16.20 16.42
CA MET A 321 -32.03 -15.45 17.67
C MET A 321 -33.19 -15.76 18.61
N ASN A 322 -32.90 -15.83 19.90
CA ASN A 322 -33.94 -15.88 20.93
C ASN A 322 -34.73 -14.57 20.89
N HIS A 323 -36.06 -14.67 20.79
CA HIS A 323 -36.97 -13.55 20.65
C HIS A 323 -38.04 -13.62 21.73
N ASN A 324 -38.11 -12.59 22.56
CA ASN A 324 -39.21 -12.38 23.49
C ASN A 324 -40.27 -11.50 22.81
N THR A 325 -41.46 -12.04 22.58
CA THR A 325 -42.54 -11.29 21.95
C THR A 325 -43.05 -10.20 22.89
N ARG A 326 -43.78 -9.23 22.34
CA ARG A 326 -44.42 -8.18 23.12
C ARG A 326 -45.42 -8.71 24.16
N GLU A 327 -46.02 -9.86 23.91
CA GLU A 327 -46.96 -10.52 24.82
C GLU A 327 -46.25 -11.32 25.92
N GLY A 328 -44.91 -11.43 25.86
CA GLY A 328 -44.08 -12.12 26.85
C GLY A 328 -43.73 -13.57 26.47
N ASP A 329 -44.16 -14.05 25.30
CA ASP A 329 -43.80 -15.39 24.82
C ASP A 329 -42.31 -15.45 24.47
N GLN A 330 -41.71 -16.62 24.70
CA GLN A 330 -40.34 -16.90 24.28
C GLN A 330 -40.38 -17.76 23.02
N THR A 331 -39.79 -17.26 21.94
CA THR A 331 -39.71 -17.96 20.66
C THR A 331 -38.33 -17.76 20.02
N VAL A 332 -38.11 -18.35 18.86
CA VAL A 332 -36.92 -18.14 18.04
C VAL A 332 -37.34 -17.45 16.75
N SER A 333 -36.57 -16.45 16.33
CA SER A 333 -36.85 -15.70 15.10
C SER A 333 -35.58 -15.51 14.29
N TRP A 334 -35.74 -15.44 12.98
CA TRP A 334 -34.67 -15.10 12.06
C TRP A 334 -34.33 -13.62 12.17
N TYR A 335 -33.04 -13.32 12.23
CA TYR A 335 -32.51 -11.98 12.11
C TYR A 335 -31.40 -11.95 11.06
N ARG A 336 -31.35 -10.86 10.29
CA ARG A 336 -30.27 -10.53 9.38
C ARG A 336 -30.01 -9.02 9.41
N GLY A 337 -28.73 -8.67 9.39
CA GLY A 337 -28.29 -7.27 9.30
C GLY A 337 -28.49 -6.66 7.90
N PRO A 338 -28.01 -5.43 7.70
CA PRO A 338 -28.01 -4.79 6.39
C PRO A 338 -26.99 -5.40 5.42
N LEU A 339 -26.12 -6.31 5.87
CA LEU A 339 -25.08 -6.93 5.03
C LEU A 339 -25.59 -8.27 4.51
N ILE A 340 -25.96 -8.34 3.24
CA ILE A 340 -26.58 -9.51 2.61
C ILE A 340 -25.63 -10.20 1.60
N PRO A 341 -25.64 -11.54 1.49
CA PRO A 341 -24.73 -12.29 0.63
C PRO A 341 -25.20 -12.40 -0.84
N TYR A 342 -26.11 -11.52 -1.28
CA TYR A 342 -26.65 -11.54 -2.63
C TYR A 342 -27.01 -10.14 -3.10
N SER A 343 -26.94 -9.91 -4.40
CA SER A 343 -27.31 -8.63 -5.00
C SER A 343 -28.82 -8.38 -4.78
N PRO A 344 -29.22 -7.23 -4.20
CA PRO A 344 -30.61 -6.93 -3.97
C PRO A 344 -31.36 -6.80 -5.30
N VAL A 345 -32.25 -7.76 -5.59
CA VAL A 345 -33.09 -7.74 -6.80
C VAL A 345 -34.20 -6.71 -6.62
N TYR A 346 -34.08 -5.57 -7.31
CA TYR A 346 -35.12 -4.52 -7.40
C TYR A 346 -36.09 -4.76 -8.56
N ASP A 347 -36.45 -6.02 -8.81
CA ASP A 347 -37.44 -6.31 -9.84
C ASP A 347 -38.85 -6.08 -9.28
N ILE A 348 -39.40 -4.90 -9.59
CA ILE A 348 -40.80 -4.50 -9.36
C ILE A 348 -41.83 -5.45 -10.01
N THR A 349 -41.39 -6.38 -10.87
CA THR A 349 -42.25 -7.42 -11.46
C THR A 349 -42.13 -8.79 -10.79
N SER A 350 -41.17 -8.98 -9.88
CA SER A 350 -41.01 -10.24 -9.16
C SER A 350 -41.97 -10.32 -7.97
N THR A 351 -42.73 -11.40 -7.89
CA THR A 351 -43.68 -11.69 -6.78
C THR A 351 -42.98 -12.23 -5.53
N SER A 352 -41.65 -12.37 -5.56
CA SER A 352 -40.83 -13.04 -4.55
C SER A 352 -40.22 -12.11 -3.50
N PHE A 353 -40.19 -10.79 -3.73
CA PHE A 353 -39.70 -9.81 -2.75
C PHE A 353 -40.74 -8.70 -2.52
N ASN A 354 -41.40 -8.74 -1.36
CA ASN A 354 -42.26 -7.64 -0.91
C ASN A 354 -41.44 -6.73 0.02
N PRO A 355 -40.95 -5.56 -0.43
CA PRO A 355 -40.26 -4.63 0.46
C PRO A 355 -41.18 -4.20 1.62
N PRO A 356 -40.63 -3.82 2.79
CA PRO A 356 -41.43 -3.40 3.92
C PRO A 356 -42.28 -2.18 3.53
N LEU A 357 -43.55 -2.18 3.94
CA LEU A 357 -44.45 -1.05 3.71
C LEU A 357 -44.08 0.12 4.63
N LEU A 358 -43.11 0.91 4.20
CA LEU A 358 -42.66 2.13 4.87
C LEU A 358 -43.34 3.36 4.26
N PRO A 359 -43.63 4.40 5.06
CA PRO A 359 -43.51 4.48 6.52
C PRO A 359 -44.50 3.61 7.31
N THR A 360 -44.05 2.97 8.38
CA THR A 360 -44.90 2.14 9.26
C THR A 360 -45.18 2.82 10.61
N ARG A 361 -46.28 2.43 11.25
CA ARG A 361 -46.69 2.92 12.58
C ARG A 361 -46.13 2.09 13.74
N SER A 362 -45.79 0.83 13.48
CA SER A 362 -45.23 -0.07 14.48
C SER A 362 -44.20 -1.02 13.84
N PRO A 363 -43.22 -1.49 14.62
CA PRO A 363 -42.27 -2.51 14.17
C PRO A 363 -42.97 -3.83 13.79
N ASP A 364 -44.06 -4.17 14.48
CA ASP A 364 -44.73 -5.47 14.35
C ASP A 364 -45.33 -5.65 12.95
N ARG A 365 -45.69 -4.54 12.28
CA ARG A 365 -46.24 -4.57 10.92
C ARG A 365 -45.21 -4.96 9.86
N ILE A 366 -43.92 -4.76 10.13
CA ILE A 366 -42.81 -5.12 9.24
C ILE A 366 -42.05 -6.36 9.75
N THR A 367 -42.66 -7.11 10.68
CA THR A 367 -42.23 -8.46 11.04
C THR A 367 -42.86 -9.43 10.05
N ASN A 368 -42.02 -10.19 9.33
CA ASN A 368 -42.49 -11.13 8.33
C ASN A 368 -42.70 -12.50 8.98
N TYR A 369 -43.91 -13.05 8.90
CA TYR A 369 -44.17 -14.42 9.36
C TYR A 369 -44.10 -15.40 8.19
N ASN A 370 -43.12 -16.31 8.23
CA ASN A 370 -43.01 -17.35 7.23
C ASN A 370 -43.91 -18.54 7.62
N LYS A 371 -44.98 -18.75 6.86
CA LYS A 371 -45.95 -19.83 7.12
C LYS A 371 -45.38 -21.24 6.93
N SER A 372 -44.36 -21.43 6.10
CA SER A 372 -43.79 -22.76 5.84
C SER A 372 -42.82 -23.19 6.93
N SER A 373 -42.04 -22.26 7.50
CA SER A 373 -41.12 -22.54 8.61
C SER A 373 -41.72 -22.27 10.00
N GLY A 374 -42.82 -21.52 10.10
CA GLY A 374 -43.42 -21.11 11.36
C GLY A 374 -42.60 -20.06 12.13
N MET A 375 -41.55 -19.51 11.50
CA MET A 375 -40.65 -18.55 12.14
C MET A 375 -40.95 -17.13 11.69
N PHE A 376 -40.74 -16.18 12.61
CA PHE A 376 -40.72 -14.76 12.28
C PHE A 376 -39.34 -14.37 11.72
N ASP A 377 -39.33 -13.48 10.75
CA ASP A 377 -38.18 -12.66 10.37
C ASP A 377 -38.40 -11.26 10.97
N VAL A 378 -37.51 -10.90 11.89
CA VAL A 378 -37.57 -9.65 12.66
C VAL A 378 -36.56 -8.60 12.15
N SER A 379 -35.89 -8.85 11.03
CA SER A 379 -34.76 -8.03 10.55
C SER A 379 -35.12 -6.54 10.39
N TYR A 380 -36.19 -6.24 9.66
CA TYR A 380 -36.65 -4.86 9.44
C TYR A 380 -37.28 -4.24 10.70
N ALA A 381 -37.99 -5.04 11.50
CA ALA A 381 -38.57 -4.60 12.77
C ALA A 381 -37.48 -4.19 13.77
N ALA A 382 -36.39 -4.95 13.84
CA ALA A 382 -35.21 -4.67 14.64
C ALA A 382 -34.48 -3.41 14.15
N ALA A 383 -34.28 -3.25 12.83
CA ALA A 383 -33.73 -2.04 12.24
C ALA A 383 -34.56 -0.80 12.61
N TRP A 384 -35.88 -0.88 12.46
CA TRP A 384 -36.78 0.22 12.80
C TRP A 384 -36.72 0.58 14.30
N GLN A 385 -36.68 -0.42 15.18
CA GLN A 385 -36.52 -0.15 16.61
C GLN A 385 -35.17 0.47 16.95
N LEU A 386 -34.08 -0.03 16.35
CA LEU A 386 -32.75 0.54 16.53
C LEU A 386 -32.74 2.03 16.13
N GLY A 387 -33.29 2.37 14.97
CA GLY A 387 -33.34 3.76 14.49
C GLY A 387 -34.12 4.66 15.43
N ARG A 388 -35.25 4.17 15.97
CA ARG A 388 -36.04 4.89 16.99
C ARG A 388 -35.25 5.10 18.27
N LEU A 389 -34.54 4.08 18.77
CA LEU A 389 -33.74 4.17 19.98
C LEU A 389 -32.56 5.14 19.80
N MET A 390 -31.87 5.08 18.67
CA MET A 390 -30.78 6.01 18.32
C MET A 390 -31.28 7.45 18.23
N ALA A 391 -32.45 7.67 17.64
CA ALA A 391 -33.08 8.99 17.58
C ALA A 391 -33.44 9.51 18.97
N LEU A 392 -34.05 8.68 19.83
CA LEU A 392 -34.42 9.04 21.20
C LEU A 392 -33.20 9.36 22.07
N ALA A 393 -32.07 8.70 21.84
CA ALA A 393 -30.81 8.99 22.51
C ALA A 393 -30.23 10.36 22.11
N ASN A 394 -30.62 10.90 20.95
CA ASN A 394 -30.17 12.22 20.48
C ASN A 394 -31.27 13.29 20.67
N GLN A 395 -31.17 14.05 21.76
CA GLN A 395 -32.15 15.09 22.10
C GLN A 395 -32.24 16.20 21.02
N GLN A 396 -31.11 16.63 20.48
CA GLN A 396 -31.05 17.70 19.49
C GLN A 396 -31.80 17.30 18.21
N PHE A 397 -31.50 16.12 17.66
CA PHE A 397 -32.21 15.53 16.53
C PHE A 397 -33.71 15.40 16.81
N SER A 398 -34.08 14.84 17.97
CA SER A 398 -35.48 14.60 18.33
C SER A 398 -36.31 15.89 18.40
N VAL A 399 -35.74 16.96 18.97
CA VAL A 399 -36.41 18.27 19.06
C VAL A 399 -36.55 18.91 17.68
N ALA A 400 -35.50 18.89 16.86
CA ALA A 400 -35.53 19.42 15.50
C ALA A 400 -36.57 18.68 14.63
N LEU A 401 -36.58 17.35 14.70
CA LEU A 401 -37.55 16.50 14.01
C LEU A 401 -38.99 16.78 14.46
N TYR A 402 -39.23 16.87 15.77
CA TYR A 402 -40.56 17.16 16.30
C TYR A 402 -41.09 18.51 15.82
N ASN A 403 -40.27 19.57 15.89
CA ASN A 403 -40.66 20.91 15.45
C ASN A 403 -40.98 20.93 13.95
N TRP A 404 -40.13 20.33 13.13
CA TRP A 404 -40.36 20.25 11.69
C TRP A 404 -41.64 19.49 11.34
N LYS A 405 -41.88 18.32 11.95
CA LYS A 405 -43.11 17.54 11.71
C LYS A 405 -44.36 18.29 12.19
N LYS A 406 -44.28 19.02 13.30
CA LYS A 406 -45.36 19.88 13.78
C LYS A 406 -45.67 21.01 12.78
N ASP A 407 -44.64 21.63 12.22
CA ASP A 407 -44.81 22.69 11.21
C ASP A 407 -45.46 22.16 9.92
N LEU A 408 -45.12 20.95 9.47
CA LEU A 408 -45.77 20.31 8.32
C LEU A 408 -47.26 20.08 8.57
N VAL A 409 -47.63 19.59 9.76
CA VAL A 409 -49.04 19.40 10.15
C VAL A 409 -49.79 20.73 10.16
N GLN A 410 -49.17 21.79 10.69
CA GLN A 410 -49.77 23.13 10.69
C GLN A 410 -49.93 23.71 9.28
N GLN A 411 -48.96 23.49 8.39
CA GLN A 411 -49.05 23.86 6.97
C GLN A 411 -50.19 23.12 6.27
N ALA A 412 -50.25 21.79 6.40
CA ALA A 412 -51.33 20.98 5.82
C ALA A 412 -52.71 21.44 6.30
N THR A 413 -52.83 21.77 7.60
CA THR A 413 -54.08 22.25 8.19
C THR A 413 -54.48 23.64 7.68
N ARG A 414 -53.52 24.55 7.45
CA ARG A 414 -53.77 25.88 6.88
C ARG A 414 -54.14 25.83 5.41
N ASN A 415 -53.54 24.91 4.66
CA ASN A 415 -53.75 24.78 3.22
C ASN A 415 -55.02 23.99 2.87
N ALA A 416 -55.56 23.22 3.83
CA ALA A 416 -56.85 22.57 3.67
C ALA A 416 -58.01 23.59 3.71
N PRO A 417 -59.09 23.40 2.93
CA PRO A 417 -60.23 24.32 2.91
C PRO A 417 -60.87 24.54 4.29
N ASP A 418 -60.98 23.47 5.08
CA ASP A 418 -61.35 23.51 6.48
C ASP A 418 -60.88 22.25 7.22
N ILE A 419 -60.99 22.26 8.56
CA ILE A 419 -60.53 21.16 9.42
C ILE A 419 -61.32 19.86 9.24
N ARG A 420 -62.60 19.91 8.85
CA ARG A 420 -63.43 18.71 8.61
C ARG A 420 -62.97 18.01 7.33
N THR A 421 -62.73 18.79 6.28
CA THR A 421 -62.18 18.28 5.01
C THR A 421 -60.81 17.65 5.23
N TYR A 422 -59.91 18.30 5.97
CA TYR A 422 -58.61 17.73 6.30
C TYR A 422 -58.72 16.40 7.05
N ARG A 423 -59.59 16.32 8.06
CA ARG A 423 -59.88 15.06 8.79
C ARG A 423 -60.46 13.98 7.87
N GLY A 424 -61.28 14.36 6.89
CA GLY A 424 -61.79 13.47 5.84
C GLY A 424 -60.65 12.81 5.05
N TYR A 425 -59.70 13.61 4.54
CA TYR A 425 -58.53 13.08 3.83
C TYR A 425 -57.71 12.10 4.69
N LEU A 426 -57.50 12.43 5.97
CA LEU A 426 -56.78 11.52 6.88
C LEU A 426 -57.52 10.19 7.07
N GLN A 427 -58.86 10.23 7.20
CA GLN A 427 -59.66 9.03 7.38
C GLN A 427 -59.68 8.15 6.12
N ASP A 428 -59.75 8.76 4.94
CA ASP A 428 -59.68 8.06 3.66
C ASP A 428 -58.33 7.33 3.51
N VAL A 429 -57.21 8.00 3.82
CA VAL A 429 -55.88 7.37 3.81
C VAL A 429 -55.82 6.20 4.80
N LEU A 430 -56.33 6.37 6.02
CA LEU A 430 -56.36 5.30 7.02
C LEU A 430 -57.15 4.07 6.53
N ASN A 431 -58.33 4.29 5.96
CA ASN A 431 -59.19 3.22 5.46
C ASN A 431 -58.53 2.47 4.29
N SER A 432 -57.96 3.20 3.31
CA SER A 432 -57.24 2.60 2.19
C SER A 432 -55.97 1.86 2.63
N TYR A 433 -55.24 2.41 3.61
CA TYR A 433 -54.01 1.79 4.14
C TYR A 433 -54.28 0.53 4.99
N ALA A 434 -55.41 0.48 5.70
CA ALA A 434 -55.82 -0.69 6.48
C ALA A 434 -56.34 -1.83 5.60
N SER A 435 -57.04 -1.49 4.51
CA SER A 435 -57.63 -2.46 3.58
C SER A 435 -56.66 -2.94 2.49
N GLY A 436 -55.45 -2.36 2.38
CA GLY A 436 -54.53 -2.65 1.29
C GLY A 436 -55.08 -2.23 -0.09
N SER A 437 -55.91 -1.18 -0.12
CA SER A 437 -56.61 -0.74 -1.34
C SER A 437 -55.63 -0.17 -2.38
N SER A 438 -55.84 -0.50 -3.65
CA SER A 438 -55.14 0.12 -4.79
C SER A 438 -55.35 1.63 -4.89
N THR A 439 -56.40 2.17 -4.27
CA THR A 439 -56.72 3.62 -4.24
C THR A 439 -55.86 4.43 -3.28
N LEU A 440 -54.98 3.78 -2.49
CA LEU A 440 -54.13 4.47 -1.52
C LEU A 440 -53.28 5.57 -2.16
N SER A 441 -52.74 5.33 -3.36
CA SER A 441 -51.93 6.32 -4.09
C SER A 441 -52.73 7.59 -4.40
N ASP A 442 -53.98 7.43 -4.85
CA ASP A 442 -54.88 8.55 -5.15
C ASP A 442 -55.18 9.38 -3.89
N LYS A 443 -55.43 8.70 -2.76
CA LYS A 443 -55.65 9.36 -1.46
C LYS A 443 -54.42 10.08 -0.93
N LEU A 444 -53.22 9.56 -1.20
CA LEU A 444 -51.99 10.28 -0.88
C LEU A 444 -51.78 11.50 -1.80
N ASN A 445 -52.24 11.46 -3.05
CA ASN A 445 -52.20 12.62 -3.94
C ASN A 445 -53.08 13.77 -3.43
N GLU A 446 -54.27 13.47 -2.86
CA GLU A 446 -55.11 14.49 -2.20
C GLU A 446 -54.33 15.23 -1.09
N ILE A 447 -53.51 14.52 -0.31
CA ILE A 447 -52.62 15.13 0.70
C ILE A 447 -51.50 15.94 0.05
N ARG A 448 -50.88 15.44 -1.02
CA ARG A 448 -49.80 16.16 -1.75
C ARG A 448 -50.29 17.46 -2.38
N HIS A 449 -51.54 17.52 -2.83
CA HIS A 449 -52.15 18.73 -3.38
C HIS A 449 -52.21 19.88 -2.36
N LEU A 450 -52.30 19.58 -1.06
CA LEU A 450 -52.23 20.61 0.00
C LEU A 450 -50.86 21.32 0.04
N PHE A 451 -49.84 20.77 -0.59
CA PHE A 451 -48.50 21.35 -0.71
C PHE A 451 -48.19 21.75 -2.17
N GLY A 452 -49.20 21.90 -3.03
CA GLY A 452 -48.99 22.20 -4.44
C GLY A 452 -48.18 21.12 -5.18
N ASN A 453 -48.23 19.87 -4.71
CA ASN A 453 -47.42 18.74 -5.18
C ASN A 453 -45.91 18.93 -5.04
N GLN A 454 -45.46 19.90 -4.24
CA GLN A 454 -44.05 20.08 -3.91
C GLN A 454 -43.68 19.23 -2.69
N TYR A 455 -42.55 18.53 -2.76
CA TYR A 455 -42.03 17.77 -1.64
C TYR A 455 -41.44 18.73 -0.59
N PRO A 456 -41.91 18.69 0.68
CA PRO A 456 -41.31 19.48 1.73
C PRO A 456 -39.84 19.13 1.91
N GLN A 457 -39.01 20.16 2.06
CA GLN A 457 -37.58 19.99 2.29
C GLN A 457 -37.33 19.65 3.76
N MET A 458 -36.57 18.59 3.99
CA MET A 458 -36.13 18.19 5.31
C MET A 458 -35.01 19.13 5.79
N PRO A 459 -35.09 19.68 7.01
CA PRO A 459 -34.05 20.50 7.59
C PRO A 459 -32.67 19.84 7.54
N SER A 460 -31.64 20.63 7.25
CA SER A 460 -30.27 20.13 7.08
C SER A 460 -29.71 19.45 8.34
N GLU A 461 -30.15 19.86 9.53
CA GLU A 461 -29.78 19.21 10.79
C GLU A 461 -30.26 17.74 10.85
N ILE A 462 -31.48 17.48 10.37
CA ILE A 462 -32.07 16.14 10.35
C ILE A 462 -31.38 15.28 9.28
N THR A 463 -31.18 15.82 8.06
CA THR A 463 -30.51 15.07 6.99
C THR A 463 -29.04 14.80 7.29
N LYS A 464 -28.30 15.75 7.89
CA LYS A 464 -26.91 15.54 8.32
C LYS A 464 -26.76 14.45 9.37
N TRP A 465 -27.73 14.30 10.27
CA TRP A 465 -27.70 13.24 11.27
C TRP A 465 -28.06 11.87 10.70
N LEU A 466 -28.99 11.79 9.74
CA LEU A 466 -29.42 10.54 9.11
C LEU A 466 -28.48 10.05 8.00
N ALA A 467 -27.80 10.96 7.31
CA ALA A 467 -26.97 10.64 6.14
C ALA A 467 -25.86 9.59 6.41
N PRO A 468 -25.14 9.61 7.55
CA PRO A 468 -24.10 8.62 7.86
C PRO A 468 -24.59 7.16 7.90
N PHE A 469 -25.88 6.90 8.16
CA PHE A 469 -26.42 5.54 8.23
C PHE A 469 -26.33 4.78 6.90
N TRP A 470 -26.39 5.48 5.76
CA TRP A 470 -26.17 4.87 4.45
C TRP A 470 -24.72 4.44 4.21
N LEU A 471 -23.78 4.93 5.03
CA LEU A 471 -22.39 4.49 5.08
C LEU A 471 -22.15 3.51 6.24
N LEU A 472 -23.22 2.99 6.84
CA LEU A 472 -23.22 2.11 8.01
C LEU A 472 -22.59 2.70 9.28
N GLN A 473 -22.38 4.02 9.30
CA GLN A 473 -21.72 4.69 10.42
C GLN A 473 -22.62 4.79 11.64
N GLY A 474 -22.05 4.51 12.82
CA GLY A 474 -22.75 4.60 14.10
C GLY A 474 -23.76 3.47 14.35
N ILE A 475 -23.89 2.50 13.44
CA ILE A 475 -24.70 1.30 13.64
C ILE A 475 -23.91 0.34 14.54
N PRO A 476 -24.47 -0.15 15.66
CA PRO A 476 -23.77 -1.12 16.51
C PRO A 476 -23.40 -2.38 15.74
N PHE A 477 -22.16 -2.86 15.93
CA PHE A 477 -21.61 -3.95 15.11
C PHE A 477 -22.43 -5.24 15.15
N ASN A 478 -23.04 -5.56 16.29
CA ASN A 478 -23.92 -6.73 16.44
C ASN A 478 -25.21 -6.67 15.61
N TYR A 479 -25.59 -5.49 15.09
CA TYR A 479 -26.66 -5.37 14.09
C TYR A 479 -26.16 -5.56 12.66
N LEU A 480 -24.86 -5.33 12.40
CA LEU A 480 -24.21 -5.57 11.10
C LEU A 480 -23.87 -7.06 10.93
N VAL A 481 -23.21 -7.64 11.93
CA VAL A 481 -22.79 -9.04 11.99
C VAL A 481 -23.32 -9.62 13.31
N ALA A 482 -24.43 -10.35 13.22
CA ALA A 482 -25.18 -10.80 14.40
C ALA A 482 -24.57 -12.01 15.12
N ASP A 483 -23.74 -12.79 14.44
CA ASP A 483 -23.05 -13.95 15.00
C ASP A 483 -21.59 -13.97 14.54
N ALA A 484 -20.68 -14.35 15.43
CA ALA A 484 -19.26 -14.40 15.16
C ALA A 484 -18.89 -15.40 14.05
N ASN A 485 -19.70 -16.44 13.83
CA ASN A 485 -19.46 -17.42 12.77
C ASN A 485 -19.70 -16.87 11.37
N LEU A 486 -20.43 -15.75 11.21
CA LEU A 486 -20.55 -15.06 9.92
C LEU A 486 -19.23 -14.44 9.48
N LEU A 487 -18.38 -14.06 10.44
CA LEU A 487 -17.07 -13.43 10.20
C LEU A 487 -15.97 -14.02 11.10
N PRO A 488 -15.56 -15.27 10.86
CA PRO A 488 -14.52 -15.92 11.64
C PRO A 488 -13.16 -15.20 11.54
N PRO A 489 -12.18 -15.48 12.42
CA PRO A 489 -10.80 -15.00 12.25
C PRO A 489 -10.18 -15.48 10.93
N GLU A 490 -9.27 -14.69 10.38
CA GLU A 490 -8.61 -14.88 9.08
C GLU A 490 -9.62 -15.12 7.94
N SER A 491 -10.60 -14.23 7.83
CA SER A 491 -11.62 -14.28 6.79
C SER A 491 -11.81 -12.95 6.04
N LEU A 492 -12.14 -13.09 4.76
CA LEU A 492 -12.59 -12.01 3.88
C LEU A 492 -14.03 -12.31 3.43
N ARG A 493 -14.95 -11.39 3.75
CA ARG A 493 -16.38 -11.52 3.47
C ARG A 493 -16.91 -10.38 2.62
N PHE A 494 -17.37 -10.70 1.42
CA PHE A 494 -18.10 -9.80 0.53
C PHE A 494 -19.57 -9.70 0.95
N PHE A 495 -20.17 -8.53 0.75
CA PHE A 495 -21.59 -8.31 1.03
C PHE A 495 -22.17 -7.24 0.11
N HIS A 496 -23.48 -7.25 -0.02
CA HIS A 496 -24.27 -6.13 -0.54
C HIS A 496 -25.00 -5.46 0.62
N VAL A 497 -25.26 -4.16 0.49
CA VAL A 497 -26.03 -3.41 1.48
C VAL A 497 -27.52 -3.54 1.14
N ASP A 498 -28.34 -3.99 2.09
CA ASP A 498 -29.79 -4.07 2.02
C ASP A 498 -30.42 -2.69 2.30
N PRO A 499 -30.96 -2.03 1.27
CA PRO A 499 -31.48 -0.68 1.44
C PRO A 499 -32.88 -0.68 2.07
N SER A 500 -33.59 -1.81 2.08
CA SER A 500 -34.84 -1.97 2.83
C SER A 500 -34.58 -1.96 4.34
N TRP A 501 -33.47 -2.58 4.77
CA TRP A 501 -33.01 -2.54 6.15
C TRP A 501 -32.66 -1.10 6.56
N LEU A 502 -31.88 -0.39 5.73
CA LEU A 502 -31.51 1.02 5.99
C LEU A 502 -32.72 1.96 5.98
N ASN A 503 -33.65 1.80 5.03
CA ASN A 503 -34.87 2.58 5.03
C ASN A 503 -35.73 2.29 6.27
N SER A 504 -35.75 1.06 6.76
CA SER A 504 -36.45 0.69 8.00
C SER A 504 -35.82 1.37 9.22
N LEU A 505 -34.48 1.39 9.31
CA LEU A 505 -33.73 2.16 10.32
C LEU A 505 -34.10 3.65 10.27
N ILE A 506 -34.06 4.26 9.09
CA ILE A 506 -34.38 5.68 8.90
C ILE A 506 -35.85 5.96 9.25
N ASP A 507 -36.78 5.09 8.84
CA ASP A 507 -38.20 5.22 9.18
C ASP A 507 -38.42 5.16 10.70
N GLY A 508 -37.69 4.27 11.37
CA GLY A 508 -37.63 4.14 12.82
C GLY A 508 -37.19 5.43 13.50
N ALA A 509 -36.11 6.04 13.02
CA ALA A 509 -35.65 7.32 13.53
C ALA A 509 -36.68 8.45 13.30
N LEU A 510 -37.26 8.52 12.10
CA LEU A 510 -38.30 9.50 11.77
C LEU A 510 -39.59 9.30 12.59
N SER A 511 -39.83 8.09 13.09
CA SER A 511 -41.03 7.77 13.88
C SER A 511 -41.15 8.55 15.18
N VAL A 512 -40.03 9.01 15.76
CA VAL A 512 -40.02 9.85 16.97
C VAL A 512 -40.79 11.16 16.74
N GLY A 513 -40.79 11.65 15.49
CA GLY A 513 -41.51 12.84 15.07
C GLY A 513 -42.99 12.61 14.71
N ARG A 514 -43.58 11.46 15.02
CA ARG A 514 -44.99 11.11 14.68
C ARG A 514 -45.93 11.19 15.90
N PRO A 515 -46.18 12.36 16.50
CA PRO A 515 -47.08 12.47 17.66
C PRO A 515 -48.55 12.24 17.29
N THR A 516 -48.92 12.36 16.01
CA THR A 516 -50.30 12.24 15.54
C THR A 516 -50.40 11.43 14.25
N ILE A 517 -51.61 10.96 13.94
CA ILE A 517 -51.93 10.30 12.67
C ILE A 517 -51.62 11.23 11.48
N SER A 518 -51.88 12.53 11.62
CA SER A 518 -51.58 13.53 10.58
C SER A 518 -50.09 13.53 10.21
N SER A 519 -49.20 13.54 11.20
CA SER A 519 -47.75 13.47 10.97
C SER A 519 -47.34 12.20 10.22
N TRP A 520 -47.93 11.06 10.57
CA TRP A 520 -47.67 9.80 9.87
C TRP A 520 -48.24 9.77 8.45
N VAL A 521 -49.44 10.32 8.20
CA VAL A 521 -50.01 10.42 6.85
C VAL A 521 -49.15 11.33 5.95
N LEU A 522 -48.59 12.40 6.49
CA LEU A 522 -47.64 13.25 5.77
C LEU A 522 -46.34 12.49 5.44
N ASP A 523 -45.82 11.68 6.36
CA ASP A 523 -44.70 10.78 6.07
C ASP A 523 -45.06 9.79 4.97
N LEU A 524 -46.27 9.24 4.97
CA LEU A 524 -46.72 8.32 3.93
C LEU A 524 -46.86 9.02 2.56
N ALA A 525 -47.32 10.27 2.55
CA ALA A 525 -47.48 11.06 1.33
C ALA A 525 -46.12 11.49 0.73
N PHE A 526 -45.16 11.85 1.56
CA PHE A 526 -43.88 12.47 1.14
C PHE A 526 -42.64 11.61 1.41
N GLY A 527 -42.78 10.40 1.96
CA GLY A 527 -41.65 9.54 2.31
C GLY A 527 -40.97 8.95 1.09
N SER A 528 -41.76 8.41 0.16
CA SER A 528 -41.30 7.75 -1.06
C SER A 528 -41.27 8.71 -2.27
N GLY A 529 -40.60 8.29 -3.36
CA GLY A 529 -40.42 9.08 -4.58
C GLY A 529 -39.03 9.70 -4.70
N SER A 530 -38.68 10.21 -5.88
CA SER A 530 -37.35 10.76 -6.20
C SER A 530 -36.97 12.00 -5.38
N SER A 531 -37.96 12.72 -4.86
CA SER A 531 -37.80 13.88 -3.96
C SER A 531 -38.33 13.61 -2.55
N GLY A 532 -38.70 12.36 -2.25
CA GLY A 532 -39.24 11.96 -0.95
C GLY A 532 -38.21 12.02 0.17
N PHE A 533 -38.67 11.92 1.42
CA PHE A 533 -37.80 12.01 2.61
C PHE A 533 -36.65 10.99 2.58
N PHE A 534 -36.88 9.75 2.14
CA PHE A 534 -35.79 8.77 2.01
C PHE A 534 -34.78 9.15 0.92
N ALA A 535 -35.23 9.76 -0.18
CA ALA A 535 -34.37 10.24 -1.24
C ALA A 535 -33.54 11.47 -0.81
N GLN A 536 -34.13 12.38 -0.03
CA GLN A 536 -33.41 13.53 0.53
C GLN A 536 -32.28 13.11 1.48
N VAL A 537 -32.50 12.07 2.30
CA VAL A 537 -31.43 11.50 3.14
C VAL A 537 -30.32 10.90 2.27
N ARG A 538 -30.66 10.13 1.22
CA ARG A 538 -29.66 9.59 0.28
C ARG A 538 -28.87 10.69 -0.42
N GLN A 539 -29.52 11.74 -0.88
CA GLN A 539 -28.87 12.90 -1.51
C GLN A 539 -27.90 13.59 -0.53
N ALA A 540 -28.28 13.71 0.75
CA ALA A 540 -27.39 14.22 1.77
C ALA A 540 -26.18 13.30 1.99
N THR A 541 -26.35 11.97 1.94
CA THR A 541 -25.21 11.02 1.97
C THR A 541 -24.31 11.18 0.74
N GLN A 542 -24.87 11.31 -0.46
CA GLN A 542 -24.07 11.53 -1.68
C GLN A 542 -23.21 12.79 -1.60
N ALA A 543 -23.71 13.84 -0.94
CA ALA A 543 -22.94 15.05 -0.70
C ALA A 543 -21.74 14.82 0.26
N LEU A 544 -21.81 13.85 1.17
CA LEU A 544 -20.70 13.48 2.05
C LEU A 544 -19.59 12.71 1.32
N THR A 545 -19.93 12.00 0.24
CA THR A 545 -19.02 11.13 -0.51
C THR A 545 -18.50 11.74 -1.82
N GLY A 546 -18.56 13.08 -1.94
CA GLY A 546 -18.08 13.78 -3.13
C GLY A 546 -18.95 13.61 -4.38
N GLY A 547 -20.24 13.24 -4.21
CA GLY A 547 -21.19 13.06 -5.30
C GLY A 547 -21.18 11.65 -5.90
N ALA A 548 -20.89 10.63 -5.09
CA ALA A 548 -20.87 9.23 -5.53
C ALA A 548 -22.20 8.82 -6.22
N PRO A 549 -22.15 7.82 -7.14
CA PRO A 549 -23.33 7.35 -7.87
C PRO A 549 -24.40 6.71 -6.96
N ASP A 550 -25.42 6.08 -7.56
CA ASP A 550 -26.58 5.52 -6.86
C ASP A 550 -26.21 4.64 -5.66
N LEU A 551 -26.52 5.12 -4.44
CA LEU A 551 -26.24 4.42 -3.18
C LEU A 551 -27.12 3.18 -2.97
N THR A 552 -28.15 2.96 -3.79
CA THR A 552 -29.00 1.76 -3.69
C THR A 552 -28.31 0.49 -4.20
N GLN A 553 -27.23 0.65 -4.96
CA GLN A 553 -26.33 -0.43 -5.35
C GLN A 553 -24.99 -0.22 -4.65
N THR A 554 -24.94 -0.58 -3.37
CA THR A 554 -23.71 -0.51 -2.57
C THR A 554 -23.30 -1.93 -2.18
N SER A 555 -22.02 -2.25 -2.35
CA SER A 555 -21.42 -3.49 -1.87
C SER A 555 -20.13 -3.19 -1.12
N GLY A 556 -19.57 -4.18 -0.46
CA GLY A 556 -18.40 -3.98 0.36
C GLY A 556 -17.75 -5.27 0.80
N ILE A 557 -16.70 -5.11 1.60
CA ILE A 557 -15.96 -6.20 2.21
C ILE A 557 -15.81 -5.98 3.72
N LEU A 558 -15.81 -7.09 4.45
CA LEU A 558 -15.33 -7.19 5.82
C LEU A 558 -14.07 -8.06 5.80
N LEU A 559 -12.98 -7.51 6.32
CA LEU A 559 -11.70 -8.20 6.47
C LEU A 559 -11.43 -8.38 7.97
N ASN A 560 -11.42 -9.62 8.44
CA ASN A 560 -11.05 -9.97 9.81
C ASN A 560 -9.74 -10.78 9.77
N SER A 561 -8.60 -10.10 9.86
CA SER A 561 -7.27 -10.70 9.68
C SER A 561 -6.18 -9.97 10.45
N GLY A 562 -5.10 -10.68 10.79
CA GLY A 562 -3.85 -10.13 11.29
C GLY A 562 -3.21 -9.07 10.38
N VAL A 563 -3.55 -9.03 9.08
CA VAL A 563 -3.11 -7.96 8.15
C VAL A 563 -3.56 -6.57 8.59
N VAL A 564 -4.75 -6.48 9.22
CA VAL A 564 -5.32 -5.23 9.73
C VAL A 564 -4.60 -4.76 11.00
N GLN A 565 -3.88 -5.65 11.68
CA GLN A 565 -3.04 -5.30 12.82
C GLN A 565 -1.87 -4.42 12.35
N ASP A 566 -1.16 -3.76 13.27
CA ASP A 566 -0.14 -2.73 12.96
C ASP A 566 1.12 -3.25 12.20
N HIS A 567 1.05 -4.44 11.61
CA HIS A 567 2.07 -5.01 10.73
C HIS A 567 2.13 -4.29 9.37
N TRP A 568 0.99 -3.87 8.79
CA TRP A 568 0.92 -3.12 7.51
C TRP A 568 0.02 -1.89 7.59
N PRO A 569 0.43 -0.81 8.28
CA PRO A 569 -0.38 0.40 8.36
C PRO A 569 -0.53 1.04 6.98
N GLY A 570 -1.79 1.23 6.55
CA GLY A 570 -2.11 2.00 5.34
C GLY A 570 -2.07 1.22 4.03
N PHE A 571 -2.22 -0.12 4.06
CA PHE A 571 -2.54 -0.87 2.84
C PHE A 571 -3.81 -0.33 2.18
N LEU A 572 -3.86 -0.47 0.85
CA LEU A 572 -4.92 0.09 0.02
C LEU A 572 -5.81 -1.04 -0.50
N ILE A 573 -7.07 -0.70 -0.71
CA ILE A 573 -8.12 -1.62 -1.16
C ILE A 573 -8.82 -0.99 -2.35
N ASP A 574 -8.64 -1.60 -3.51
CA ASP A 574 -9.30 -1.20 -4.74
C ASP A 574 -10.39 -2.22 -5.11
N GLY A 575 -11.63 -1.75 -5.28
CA GLY A 575 -12.75 -2.56 -5.75
C GLY A 575 -13.03 -2.33 -7.23
N TYR A 576 -13.46 -3.38 -7.94
CA TYR A 576 -13.73 -3.36 -9.37
C TYR A 576 -15.09 -4.01 -9.70
N ALA A 577 -15.80 -3.43 -10.67
CA ALA A 577 -17.08 -3.98 -11.15
C ALA A 577 -16.90 -5.20 -12.05
N GLN A 578 -15.75 -5.30 -12.73
CA GLN A 578 -15.43 -6.40 -13.62
C GLN A 578 -14.75 -7.53 -12.85
N ASN A 579 -15.07 -8.76 -13.24
CA ASN A 579 -14.26 -9.93 -12.92
C ASN A 579 -13.31 -10.17 -14.10
N ALA A 580 -12.04 -9.82 -13.95
CA ALA A 580 -11.03 -9.95 -15.01
C ALA A 580 -9.75 -10.58 -14.46
N ASP A 581 -9.01 -11.26 -15.35
CA ASP A 581 -7.70 -11.82 -15.00
C ASP A 581 -6.71 -10.73 -14.59
N ASP A 582 -6.76 -9.61 -15.32
CA ASP A 582 -5.98 -8.42 -15.03
C ASP A 582 -6.90 -7.26 -14.62
N LEU A 583 -6.84 -6.88 -13.35
CA LEU A 583 -7.60 -5.74 -12.80
C LEU A 583 -6.94 -4.38 -13.10
N SER A 584 -5.71 -4.35 -13.62
CA SER A 584 -4.98 -3.10 -13.88
C SER A 584 -5.63 -2.23 -14.96
N SER A 585 -6.29 -2.87 -15.93
CA SER A 585 -7.04 -2.22 -17.02
C SER A 585 -8.51 -1.91 -16.66
N CYS A 586 -8.98 -2.38 -15.51
CA CYS A 586 -10.36 -2.23 -15.07
C CYS A 586 -10.61 -0.87 -14.40
N SER A 587 -11.83 -0.35 -14.54
CA SER A 587 -12.22 0.90 -13.88
C SER A 587 -12.51 0.68 -12.40
N LYS A 588 -11.79 1.40 -11.54
CA LYS A 588 -11.99 1.34 -10.08
C LYS A 588 -13.36 1.85 -9.67
N LEU A 589 -13.99 1.14 -8.74
CA LEU A 589 -15.20 1.59 -8.06
C LEU A 589 -14.87 2.76 -7.12
N THR A 590 -15.86 3.63 -6.90
CA THR A 590 -15.72 4.72 -5.93
C THR A 590 -15.80 4.15 -4.51
N GLN A 591 -14.71 4.23 -3.74
CA GLN A 591 -14.71 3.88 -2.32
C GLN A 591 -15.53 4.92 -1.54
N LEU A 592 -16.61 4.48 -0.91
CA LEU A 592 -17.53 5.32 -0.13
C LEU A 592 -17.08 5.49 1.32
N TYR A 593 -16.53 4.42 1.89
CA TYR A 593 -16.17 4.38 3.31
C TYR A 593 -15.13 3.30 3.58
N LEU A 594 -14.16 3.59 4.43
CA LEU A 594 -13.15 2.64 4.90
C LEU A 594 -12.91 2.93 6.39
N GLU A 595 -13.16 1.94 7.23
CA GLU A 595 -12.98 2.07 8.68
C GLU A 595 -12.42 0.79 9.29
N ARG A 596 -11.43 0.96 10.17
CA ARG A 596 -10.94 -0.09 11.05
C ARG A 596 -11.83 -0.14 12.30
N LEU A 597 -12.69 -1.15 12.38
CA LEU A 597 -13.66 -1.35 13.46
C LEU A 597 -13.04 -1.97 14.72
N SER A 598 -11.97 -2.76 14.56
CA SER A 598 -11.18 -3.36 15.65
C SER A 598 -9.72 -3.56 15.21
N PRO A 599 -8.79 -3.97 16.10
CA PRO A 599 -7.41 -4.23 15.72
C PRO A 599 -7.22 -5.20 14.55
N THR A 600 -8.15 -6.14 14.34
CA THR A 600 -8.13 -7.14 13.26
C THR A 600 -9.24 -6.95 12.23
N LEU A 601 -10.22 -6.08 12.50
CA LEU A 601 -11.43 -5.94 11.69
C LEU A 601 -11.47 -4.63 10.94
N LEU A 602 -11.64 -4.72 9.63
CA LEU A 602 -11.78 -3.60 8.71
C LEU A 602 -13.04 -3.77 7.85
N MET A 603 -13.73 -2.66 7.58
CA MET A 603 -14.88 -2.59 6.68
C MET A 603 -14.59 -1.59 5.57
N CYS A 604 -14.86 -1.99 4.32
CA CYS A 604 -14.78 -1.12 3.14
C CYS A 604 -16.09 -1.17 2.34
N LEU A 605 -16.61 0.00 1.94
CA LEU A 605 -17.81 0.16 1.13
C LEU A 605 -17.48 0.80 -0.21
N PHE A 606 -18.10 0.29 -1.27
CA PHE A 606 -17.95 0.75 -2.64
C PHE A 606 -19.30 1.11 -3.27
N ALA A 607 -19.31 2.15 -4.11
CA ALA A 607 -20.46 2.52 -4.91
C ALA A 607 -20.53 1.61 -6.15
N GLY A 608 -21.42 0.62 -6.12
CA GLY A 608 -21.54 -0.43 -7.14
C GLY A 608 -21.34 -1.84 -6.56
N GLU A 609 -21.43 -2.83 -7.43
CA GLU A 609 -21.17 -4.24 -7.13
C GLU A 609 -19.69 -4.57 -7.33
N VAL A 610 -19.01 -5.04 -6.28
CA VAL A 610 -17.61 -5.48 -6.32
C VAL A 610 -17.57 -6.92 -6.79
N ASN A 611 -16.93 -7.16 -7.94
CA ASN A 611 -16.68 -8.50 -8.50
C ASN A 611 -15.18 -8.86 -8.51
N GLY A 612 -14.31 -7.85 -8.45
CA GLY A 612 -12.87 -7.99 -8.28
C GLY A 612 -12.36 -7.07 -7.17
N LEU A 613 -11.36 -7.51 -6.43
CA LEU A 613 -10.78 -6.78 -5.31
C LEU A 613 -9.27 -6.88 -5.40
N ASN A 614 -8.55 -5.76 -5.29
CA ASN A 614 -7.10 -5.76 -5.16
C ASN A 614 -6.72 -5.15 -3.81
N ILE A 615 -6.00 -5.91 -2.99
CA ILE A 615 -5.44 -5.43 -1.73
C ILE A 615 -3.93 -5.36 -1.91
N HIS A 616 -3.35 -4.18 -1.72
CA HIS A 616 -1.93 -3.99 -1.95
C HIS A 616 -1.29 -3.12 -0.87
N GLU A 617 0.00 -3.34 -0.64
CA GLU A 617 0.78 -2.47 0.24
C GLU A 617 0.72 -1.01 -0.24
N PRO A 618 0.84 -0.03 0.66
CA PRO A 618 0.99 1.35 0.22
C PRO A 618 2.20 1.44 -0.70
N PRO A 619 2.17 2.24 -1.78
CA PRO A 619 3.36 2.48 -2.58
C PRO A 619 4.42 3.18 -1.72
N GLN A 620 5.30 2.39 -1.11
CA GLN A 620 6.52 2.88 -0.49
C GLN A 620 7.52 3.18 -1.61
N GLY A 621 8.52 4.04 -1.34
CA GLY A 621 9.52 4.36 -2.38
C GLY A 621 10.20 3.10 -2.92
N LEU A 622 10.80 3.16 -4.10
CA LEU A 622 11.49 1.98 -4.68
C LEU A 622 12.56 1.43 -3.72
N HIS A 623 12.35 0.21 -3.23
CA HIS A 623 13.29 -0.55 -2.40
C HIS A 623 13.98 -1.63 -3.21
N PHE A 624 15.12 -2.13 -2.73
CA PHE A 624 15.90 -3.16 -3.42
C PHE A 624 16.03 -4.38 -2.53
N GLY A 625 15.78 -5.56 -3.05
CA GLY A 625 15.77 -6.74 -2.20
C GLY A 625 15.36 -8.00 -2.94
N LEU A 626 15.07 -9.01 -2.15
CA LEU A 626 14.76 -10.37 -2.57
C LEU A 626 13.39 -10.76 -2.03
N ASP A 627 12.72 -11.67 -2.71
CA ASP A 627 11.46 -12.23 -2.23
C ASP A 627 11.76 -13.43 -1.33
N ILE A 628 10.89 -13.73 -0.35
CA ILE A 628 11.03 -14.92 0.50
C ILE A 628 10.03 -15.99 0.04
N SER A 629 10.52 -17.18 -0.32
CA SER A 629 9.71 -18.32 -0.71
C SER A 629 9.27 -19.13 0.52
N ASN A 630 7.96 -19.10 0.81
CA ASN A 630 7.21 -19.98 1.71
C ASN A 630 7.69 -20.11 3.18
N GLU A 631 6.69 -20.33 4.04
CA GLU A 631 6.70 -20.16 5.50
C GLU A 631 7.64 -21.09 6.27
N CYS A 632 8.20 -20.58 7.37
CA CYS A 632 8.76 -21.44 8.41
C CYS A 632 8.70 -20.75 9.78
N ASP A 633 8.17 -21.45 10.79
CA ASP A 633 8.12 -21.03 12.20
C ASP A 633 9.50 -20.77 12.84
N SER A 634 10.61 -21.09 12.15
CA SER A 634 11.95 -21.20 12.74
C SER A 634 13.01 -20.22 12.22
N GLY A 635 12.67 -19.27 11.33
CA GLY A 635 13.66 -18.38 10.73
C GLY A 635 13.65 -18.38 9.20
N ILE A 636 14.15 -17.30 8.60
CA ILE A 636 14.46 -17.26 7.17
C ILE A 636 15.82 -17.92 6.96
N SER A 637 15.82 -19.05 6.27
CA SER A 637 17.03 -19.71 5.78
C SER A 637 17.45 -19.13 4.42
N PRO A 638 18.76 -19.06 4.11
CA PRO A 638 19.26 -18.50 2.86
C PRO A 638 18.69 -19.14 1.58
N ASN A 639 18.22 -20.39 1.65
CA ASN A 639 17.63 -21.11 0.53
C ASN A 639 16.18 -20.68 0.23
N GLN A 640 15.60 -19.82 1.07
CA GLN A 640 14.26 -19.28 0.87
C GLN A 640 14.27 -17.93 0.14
N PHE A 641 15.43 -17.29 -0.06
CA PHE A 641 15.44 -16.10 -0.88
C PHE A 641 15.28 -16.48 -2.35
N LYS A 642 14.31 -15.87 -3.02
CA LYS A 642 14.14 -15.91 -4.46
C LYS A 642 14.18 -14.49 -5.02
N LYS A 643 14.33 -14.37 -6.34
CA LYS A 643 14.12 -13.11 -7.03
C LYS A 643 13.26 -13.32 -8.26
N GLU A 644 12.08 -12.71 -8.26
CA GLU A 644 11.23 -12.65 -9.45
C GLU A 644 11.75 -11.58 -10.41
N LEU A 645 11.91 -11.97 -11.67
CA LEU A 645 12.39 -11.09 -12.73
C LEU A 645 11.28 -10.16 -13.22
N LYS A 646 11.65 -8.92 -13.54
CA LYS A 646 10.72 -7.92 -14.07
C LYS A 646 10.78 -7.93 -15.60
N PHE A 647 9.62 -7.99 -16.25
CA PHE A 647 9.55 -7.90 -17.70
C PHE A 647 9.86 -6.48 -18.17
N ILE A 648 10.99 -6.28 -18.86
CA ILE A 648 11.27 -5.04 -19.58
C ILE A 648 10.71 -5.19 -21.01
N SER A 649 9.45 -4.81 -21.25
CA SER A 649 8.91 -4.82 -22.62
C SER A 649 9.25 -3.51 -23.35
N GLY A 650 9.96 -3.57 -24.48
CA GLY A 650 9.97 -2.48 -25.47
C GLY A 650 11.24 -2.33 -26.32
N GLN A 651 11.06 -2.12 -27.63
CA GLN A 651 12.07 -1.52 -28.50
C GLN A 651 12.19 -0.03 -28.15
N TYR A 652 13.35 0.39 -27.63
CA TYR A 652 13.59 1.76 -27.16
C TYR A 652 13.89 2.73 -28.32
N GLN A 653 13.10 3.80 -28.45
CA GLN A 653 13.46 5.03 -29.18
C GLN A 653 13.32 6.21 -28.22
N GLN A 654 14.34 7.08 -28.15
CA GLN A 654 14.24 8.33 -27.40
C GLN A 654 13.16 9.25 -28.06
N PRO A 655 12.56 10.22 -27.33
CA PRO A 655 11.57 11.16 -27.87
C PRO A 655 12.06 11.98 -29.07
N ASP A 656 13.38 12.09 -29.25
CA ASP A 656 14.04 12.77 -30.36
C ASP A 656 14.35 11.86 -31.57
N GLY A 657 13.99 10.58 -31.50
CA GLY A 657 14.25 9.58 -32.55
C GLY A 657 15.66 8.99 -32.54
N SER A 658 16.49 9.30 -31.54
CA SER A 658 17.79 8.66 -31.35
C SER A 658 17.68 7.29 -30.68
N ASN A 659 18.64 6.40 -30.96
CA ASN A 659 18.75 5.13 -30.25
C ASN A 659 19.13 5.43 -28.79
N ALA A 660 18.37 4.90 -27.83
CA ALA A 660 18.74 4.99 -26.41
C ALA A 660 20.15 4.40 -26.21
N GLN A 661 20.97 5.08 -25.40
CA GLN A 661 22.25 4.50 -24.99
C GLN A 661 21.96 3.22 -24.18
N ILE A 662 22.82 2.21 -24.36
CA ILE A 662 22.76 0.96 -23.60
C ILE A 662 22.82 1.34 -22.10
N GLY A 663 21.78 1.03 -21.32
CA GLY A 663 21.75 1.29 -19.88
C GLY A 663 20.68 2.29 -19.39
N ASP A 664 19.80 2.82 -20.24
CA ASP A 664 18.62 3.59 -19.83
C ASP A 664 17.39 2.68 -19.74
N HIS A 665 16.94 2.35 -18.53
CA HIS A 665 15.73 1.52 -18.34
C HIS A 665 14.66 2.25 -17.53
N MET A 666 13.49 2.44 -18.15
CA MET A 666 12.29 2.96 -17.52
C MET A 666 11.63 1.91 -16.64
N TYR A 667 11.20 2.30 -15.44
CA TYR A 667 10.13 1.60 -14.74
C TYR A 667 8.82 1.86 -15.49
N ALA A 668 8.46 0.99 -16.42
CA ALA A 668 7.12 0.98 -17.01
C ALA A 668 6.24 0.02 -16.20
N THR A 669 5.14 0.51 -15.63
CA THR A 669 4.02 -0.37 -15.30
C THR A 669 3.64 -1.14 -16.56
N PRO A 670 3.46 -2.48 -16.50
CA PRO A 670 3.19 -3.29 -17.69
C PRO A 670 2.04 -2.69 -18.50
N THR A 671 2.30 -2.29 -19.74
CA THR A 671 1.24 -1.97 -20.69
C THR A 671 0.59 -3.27 -21.13
N ALA A 672 -0.73 -3.35 -20.96
CA ALA A 672 -1.60 -4.50 -21.19
C ALA A 672 -1.71 -4.92 -22.67
N THR A 673 -0.60 -5.30 -23.31
CA THR A 673 -0.59 -5.85 -24.68
C THR A 673 0.07 -7.22 -24.80
N CYS A 674 0.54 -7.81 -23.71
CA CYS A 674 1.07 -9.17 -23.74
C CYS A 674 -0.07 -10.16 -23.45
N GLU A 675 -0.78 -10.57 -24.51
CA GLU A 675 -1.57 -11.80 -24.48
C GLU A 675 -0.60 -12.98 -24.42
N GLU A 676 -0.32 -13.51 -23.23
CA GLU A 676 -0.06 -14.94 -22.97
C GLU A 676 0.18 -15.16 -21.46
N THR A 677 -0.25 -16.32 -20.96
CA THR A 677 0.01 -16.86 -19.61
C THR A 677 1.51 -16.92 -19.31
N GLU A 678 2.10 -15.84 -18.82
CA GLU A 678 3.52 -15.78 -18.49
C GLU A 678 3.75 -16.14 -17.00
N VAL A 679 4.41 -17.27 -16.77
CA VAL A 679 4.90 -17.69 -15.45
C VAL A 679 6.02 -16.74 -15.04
N ALA A 680 5.89 -16.04 -13.91
CA ALA A 680 6.95 -15.22 -13.35
C ALA A 680 8.24 -16.06 -13.20
N VAL A 681 9.31 -15.68 -13.91
CA VAL A 681 10.60 -16.39 -13.84
C VAL A 681 11.28 -15.96 -12.55
N ALA A 682 11.51 -16.92 -11.65
CA ALA A 682 12.16 -16.68 -10.37
C ALA A 682 13.53 -17.37 -10.28
N ILE A 683 14.53 -16.66 -9.78
CA ILE A 683 15.82 -17.23 -9.38
C ILE A 683 15.73 -17.63 -7.92
N THR A 684 15.74 -18.92 -7.61
CA THR A 684 15.60 -19.44 -6.23
C THR A 684 16.94 -19.75 -5.53
N ASN A 685 18.04 -19.86 -6.29
CA ASN A 685 19.38 -20.12 -5.75
C ASN A 685 20.19 -18.82 -5.71
N ILE A 686 19.85 -17.93 -4.78
CA ILE A 686 20.57 -16.67 -4.61
C ILE A 686 22.01 -16.94 -4.12
N PRO A 687 23.05 -16.40 -4.78
CA PRO A 687 24.43 -16.66 -4.42
C PRO A 687 24.85 -15.85 -3.20
N PHE A 688 24.98 -16.52 -2.05
CA PHE A 688 25.53 -15.95 -0.83
C PHE A 688 27.01 -16.32 -0.69
N ARG A 689 27.84 -15.31 -0.39
CA ARG A 689 29.25 -15.50 -0.03
C ARG A 689 29.37 -16.17 1.34
N ASN A 690 28.52 -15.74 2.26
CA ASN A 690 28.37 -16.34 3.57
C ASN A 690 26.90 -16.21 3.98
N THR A 691 26.25 -17.36 4.13
CA THR A 691 24.85 -17.50 4.50
C THR A 691 24.55 -17.01 5.92
N GLN A 692 25.47 -17.24 6.87
CA GLN A 692 25.31 -16.81 8.26
C GLN A 692 25.41 -15.29 8.44
N SER A 693 26.14 -14.59 7.56
CA SER A 693 26.19 -13.12 7.55
C SER A 693 25.30 -12.49 6.47
N GLN A 694 24.53 -13.29 5.72
CA GLN A 694 23.63 -12.81 4.66
C GLN A 694 24.29 -11.85 3.65
N VAL A 695 25.54 -12.14 3.27
CA VAL A 695 26.29 -11.34 2.31
C VAL A 695 26.14 -11.94 0.91
N LEU A 696 25.60 -11.16 -0.03
CA LEU A 696 25.39 -11.53 -1.42
C LEU A 696 26.69 -11.44 -2.22
N MET A 697 26.83 -12.31 -3.21
CA MET A 697 27.82 -12.20 -4.29
C MET A 697 27.15 -11.47 -5.45
N LEU A 698 27.19 -10.14 -5.46
CA LEU A 698 26.42 -9.33 -6.42
C LEU A 698 26.83 -9.61 -7.87
N ASP A 699 28.12 -9.82 -8.14
CA ASP A 699 28.59 -10.14 -9.50
C ASP A 699 28.07 -11.50 -10.01
N SER A 700 28.01 -12.50 -9.13
CA SER A 700 27.41 -13.80 -9.45
C SER A 700 25.89 -13.72 -9.57
N LEU A 701 25.23 -12.89 -8.74
CA LEU A 701 23.78 -12.66 -8.83
C LEU A 701 23.43 -11.96 -10.15
N ALA A 702 24.16 -10.91 -10.52
CA ALA A 702 24.01 -10.21 -11.80
C ALA A 702 24.19 -11.17 -12.99
N SER A 703 25.20 -12.04 -12.93
CA SER A 703 25.42 -13.08 -13.94
C SER A 703 24.24 -14.05 -14.05
N ASN A 704 23.68 -14.50 -12.91
CA ASN A 704 22.51 -15.38 -12.88
C ASN A 704 21.26 -14.69 -13.42
N LEU A 705 21.02 -13.43 -13.04
CA LEU A 705 19.92 -12.59 -13.55
C LEU A 705 20.02 -12.46 -15.07
N HIS A 706 21.20 -12.14 -15.57
CA HIS A 706 21.43 -12.00 -17.01
C HIS A 706 21.22 -13.30 -17.79
N LEU A 707 21.68 -14.43 -17.26
CA LEU A 707 21.46 -15.74 -17.86
C LEU A 707 19.99 -16.13 -17.88
N ALA A 708 19.27 -15.88 -16.77
CA ALA A 708 17.84 -16.15 -16.66
C ALA A 708 17.02 -15.29 -17.64
N LEU A 709 17.34 -14.00 -17.78
CA LEU A 709 16.73 -13.10 -18.77
C LEU A 709 16.97 -13.54 -20.23
N LYS A 710 18.09 -14.22 -20.49
CA LYS A 710 18.42 -14.81 -21.81
C LYS A 710 17.82 -16.20 -22.05
N GLY A 711 17.11 -16.77 -21.07
CA GLY A 711 16.64 -18.16 -21.14
C GLY A 711 17.77 -19.21 -21.24
N GLN A 712 18.97 -18.88 -20.76
CA GLN A 712 20.17 -19.73 -20.81
C GLN A 712 20.56 -20.24 -19.42
N GLY A 713 21.00 -21.50 -19.30
CA GLY A 713 21.44 -22.13 -18.04
C GLY A 713 20.53 -23.28 -17.56
N ASN A 714 20.81 -23.85 -16.38
CA ASN A 714 19.95 -24.87 -15.73
C ASN A 714 18.73 -24.22 -15.04
N PHE A 715 18.13 -23.23 -15.68
CA PHE A 715 16.93 -22.56 -15.19
C PHE A 715 15.76 -23.12 -15.99
N ASN A 716 14.70 -23.59 -15.32
CA ASN A 716 13.50 -24.13 -15.98
C ASN A 716 12.74 -22.99 -16.65
N VAL A 717 13.17 -22.60 -17.85
CA VAL A 717 12.64 -21.46 -18.59
C VAL A 717 12.11 -21.98 -19.93
N THR A 718 10.80 -22.13 -20.05
CA THR A 718 10.12 -22.45 -21.32
C THR A 718 9.55 -21.18 -21.93
N GLY A 719 10.05 -20.77 -23.11
CA GLY A 719 9.43 -19.72 -23.94
C GLY A 719 10.07 -18.33 -23.91
N PHE A 720 11.11 -18.07 -23.12
CA PHE A 720 11.62 -16.72 -22.90
C PHE A 720 12.76 -16.36 -23.86
N ASN A 721 12.48 -15.47 -24.80
CA ASN A 721 13.48 -14.66 -25.48
C ASN A 721 13.10 -13.20 -25.27
N HIS A 722 13.91 -12.44 -24.54
CA HIS A 722 13.80 -10.99 -24.50
C HIS A 722 13.96 -10.46 -25.94
N ALA A 723 12.86 -10.05 -26.57
CA ALA A 723 12.81 -9.67 -27.98
C ALA A 723 13.57 -8.34 -28.23
N GLY A 724 14.89 -8.39 -28.22
CA GLY A 724 15.74 -7.21 -28.42
C GLY A 724 17.18 -7.32 -27.93
N MET A 725 17.49 -8.23 -26.99
CA MET A 725 18.90 -8.48 -26.63
C MET A 725 19.57 -9.27 -27.75
N THR A 726 20.22 -8.57 -28.68
CA THR A 726 21.17 -9.19 -29.61
C THR A 726 22.22 -9.98 -28.82
N SER A 727 22.64 -11.14 -29.32
CA SER A 727 23.63 -11.99 -28.66
C SER A 727 24.97 -11.25 -28.55
N GLY A 728 25.18 -10.52 -27.45
CA GLY A 728 26.37 -9.69 -27.23
C GLY A 728 26.18 -8.42 -26.40
N ALA A 729 24.96 -7.96 -26.09
CA ALA A 729 24.78 -6.78 -25.22
C ALA A 729 25.23 -7.06 -23.76
N PRO A 730 26.04 -6.18 -23.13
CA PRO A 730 26.48 -6.35 -21.74
C PRO A 730 25.32 -6.06 -20.76
N PHE A 731 25.28 -6.79 -19.63
CA PHE A 731 24.35 -6.52 -18.53
C PHE A 731 24.91 -5.39 -17.67
N THR A 732 24.15 -4.30 -17.51
CA THR A 732 24.61 -3.07 -16.86
C THR A 732 24.17 -2.98 -15.41
N SER A 733 24.84 -2.14 -14.61
CA SER A 733 24.42 -1.84 -13.23
C SER A 733 23.00 -1.27 -13.14
N ALA A 734 22.53 -0.57 -14.17
CA ALA A 734 21.15 -0.06 -14.26
C ALA A 734 20.12 -1.18 -14.39
N GLU A 735 20.38 -2.15 -15.26
CA GLU A 735 19.53 -3.34 -15.42
C GLU A 735 19.51 -4.15 -14.14
N PHE A 736 20.68 -4.37 -13.53
CA PHE A 736 20.77 -5.02 -12.22
C PHE A 736 19.93 -4.29 -11.17
N ALA A 737 20.06 -2.96 -11.07
CA ALA A 737 19.29 -2.17 -10.12
C ALA A 737 17.79 -2.25 -10.37
N LEU A 738 17.34 -2.21 -11.63
CA LEU A 738 15.94 -2.33 -12.00
C LEU A 738 15.36 -3.69 -11.60
N GLU A 739 16.07 -4.78 -11.93
CA GLU A 739 15.67 -6.13 -11.52
C GLU A 739 15.60 -6.23 -10.01
N MET A 740 16.59 -5.68 -9.28
CA MET A 740 16.64 -5.73 -7.82
C MET A 740 15.55 -4.93 -7.12
N VAL A 741 14.81 -4.06 -7.81
CA VAL A 741 13.66 -3.34 -7.22
C VAL A 741 12.64 -4.36 -6.69
N GLU A 742 12.19 -4.19 -5.45
CA GLU A 742 11.06 -4.96 -4.92
C GLU A 742 9.74 -4.42 -5.46
N SER A 743 8.85 -5.33 -5.86
CA SER A 743 7.49 -4.96 -6.23
C SER A 743 6.66 -4.75 -4.97
N VAL A 744 5.72 -3.81 -5.02
CA VAL A 744 4.68 -3.68 -4.00
C VAL A 744 3.89 -4.98 -4.01
N GLN A 745 3.82 -5.70 -2.89
CA GLN A 745 3.03 -6.91 -2.81
C GLN A 745 1.54 -6.56 -2.97
N SER A 746 0.86 -7.31 -3.83
CA SER A 746 -0.57 -7.12 -4.12
C SER A 746 -1.25 -8.46 -4.32
N VAL A 747 -2.44 -8.61 -3.77
CA VAL A 747 -3.25 -9.81 -3.95
C VAL A 747 -4.60 -9.42 -4.55
N ALA A 748 -4.89 -10.02 -5.70
CA ALA A 748 -6.16 -9.86 -6.39
C ALA A 748 -7.12 -11.02 -6.02
N PHE A 749 -8.26 -10.68 -5.43
CA PHE A 749 -9.37 -11.60 -5.19
C PHE A 749 -10.45 -11.43 -6.26
N ARG A 750 -11.07 -12.54 -6.64
CA ARG A 750 -12.13 -12.57 -7.66
C ARG A 750 -13.31 -13.40 -7.16
N LEU A 751 -14.51 -12.87 -7.35
CA LEU A 751 -15.74 -13.62 -7.09
C LEU A 751 -16.09 -14.43 -8.34
N LYS A 752 -16.17 -15.76 -8.21
CA LYS A 752 -16.56 -16.67 -9.30
C LYS A 752 -18.05 -16.92 -9.34
#